data_AF-A0A6C0BPY4-F1
#
_entry.id   AF-A0A6C0BPY4-F1
#
_cell.length_a   1.000
_cell.length_b   1.000
_cell.length_c   1.000
_cell.angle_alpha   90.00
_cell.angle_beta   90.00
_cell.angle_gamma   90.00
#
_symmetry.space_group_name_H-M   'P 1'
#
loop_
_entity.id
_entity.type
_entity.pdbx_description
1 polymer ?
#
loop_
_entity_poly.entity_id
_entity_poly.type
_entity_poly.pdbx_seq_one_letter_code
_entity_poly.pdbx_strand_id
1 'polypeptide(L)'
;MDEKKKILCDFDIENRSDFRKWSKKLHPDKTNDPLKHEQLKKITNIVNDLLPDNNTRINCRSSENKILSSSSSSSSSLSVFKDIEEQSDKYEETSRTLPVDLKKASCFRTVENWSKIQSHHRFDKPSFNKKQFLKDMPIMSPKMTELLNNIRELDENDLKNDKKYYKHFIFSDVKKGGYGAKIIASALSASGFNHCFTPSLKIVKPKTHESNETFGVLSSTSIFDKTFSQKHVKDLLNMYNKRPDNVNGENLRFIVLDSGYKEGIDLFDVKYVHIFENQQNSADLVQAVGRATRSCGQSGLNFQPNKGWPLHVYQYYLTYENEKHSVFNDYIQYKGVDLNLHLFSRNIEKLAIYSAVDRYLNININKFQSKVDDNTMSDTYLLKGSGGSQSYNFNTGCNVSDKCGVRSTKTVPFSIKLMKSIYKSKLPSTFNILSTKEKRDFFCKKLQENYDFCNLVNNAYARSLGLSTNENKQIVLRKNTPNDNNDDIENIVDEEQKKAIQLKRSVRFKNTEDMSYEEFQKYVNKMFKKYKYEPIKIENNCIKKNDSNIDERIVNFTKSQEFVTNYFTPNHFGKGLLVWHSVGTGKTCTAISVKSFLYERMNYSVIWVTRTTLKEDIWKNMYDKICDHIIRQKYDGSQDSKSLKKHLSKRFLPPMSYRQFSNMLEGKNDLYNRLVSLNGTTDILKNTLVIIDEAHKLYSNGLEAAEKPNMNIIENKINESKTCKVLLMTGTPIADDPMEFMKLMNLIIKQNKKLPDSIQKFRTTFMDQNNKFTEKGISDFQNRVKGLISYLNRKFDPRQFAQPVFFKRPVIMSISNNNFDDCLREADQQLNTCIDNISKPDDNKATQLKNNIKQLYDSIIDIKGDLILEPRNKDIKQVIQIKKNELKALKKELASEKKINALAQKQYNKSKIICKKQHTYNKKQCKQQNKLQEHFQNNMLKKC
;
A
#
# COMPACT_ATOMS: atom_id res chain seq x y z
N MET A 1 -36.36 10.58 -36.31
CA MET A 1 -37.27 10.92 -35.20
C MET A 1 -38.01 12.19 -35.60
N ASP A 2 -39.33 12.27 -35.43
CA ASP A 2 -40.14 13.46 -35.75
C ASP A 2 -39.54 14.71 -35.08
N GLU A 3 -39.36 15.81 -35.82
CA GLU A 3 -38.59 16.99 -35.38
C GLU A 3 -39.19 17.61 -34.12
N LYS A 4 -40.53 17.61 -34.03
CA LYS A 4 -41.28 18.01 -32.84
C LYS A 4 -41.02 17.10 -31.62
N LYS A 5 -40.86 15.79 -31.83
CA LYS A 5 -40.49 14.84 -30.75
C LYS A 5 -39.05 15.03 -30.28
N LYS A 6 -38.13 15.33 -31.20
CA LYS A 6 -36.73 15.63 -30.85
C LYS A 6 -36.63 16.87 -29.95
N ILE A 7 -37.37 17.93 -30.29
CA ILE A 7 -37.43 19.14 -29.46
C ILE A 7 -37.92 18.82 -28.04
N LEU A 8 -38.98 18.02 -27.88
CA LEU A 8 -39.45 17.65 -26.53
C LEU A 8 -38.45 16.79 -25.76
N CYS A 9 -37.77 15.85 -26.44
CA CYS A 9 -36.71 15.04 -25.83
C CYS A 9 -35.48 15.86 -25.41
N ASP A 10 -35.10 16.89 -26.17
CA ASP A 10 -33.99 17.79 -25.82
C ASP A 10 -34.28 18.61 -24.53
N PHE A 11 -35.55 18.75 -24.14
CA PHE A 11 -35.98 19.40 -22.89
C PHE A 11 -36.42 18.41 -21.79
N ASP A 12 -36.18 17.11 -21.96
CA ASP A 12 -36.62 16.03 -21.06
C ASP A 12 -38.14 16.00 -20.82
N ILE A 13 -38.95 16.38 -21.82
CA ILE A 13 -40.41 16.41 -21.75
C ILE A 13 -40.97 15.16 -22.45
N GLU A 14 -41.12 14.07 -21.70
CA GLU A 14 -41.69 12.82 -22.24
C GLU A 14 -43.22 12.74 -22.10
N ASN A 15 -43.82 13.48 -21.16
CA ASN A 15 -45.26 13.49 -20.88
C ASN A 15 -45.72 14.85 -20.31
N ARG A 16 -47.05 15.04 -20.15
CA ARG A 16 -47.63 16.29 -19.63
C ARG A 16 -47.23 16.62 -18.18
N SER A 17 -46.88 15.63 -17.35
CA SER A 17 -46.41 15.88 -15.98
C SER A 17 -45.05 16.57 -16.00
N ASP A 18 -44.15 16.11 -16.87
CA ASP A 18 -42.82 16.69 -17.06
C ASP A 18 -42.93 18.10 -17.65
N PHE A 19 -43.82 18.29 -18.62
CA PHE A 19 -44.13 19.63 -19.14
C PHE A 19 -44.63 20.59 -18.05
N ARG A 20 -45.55 20.15 -17.16
CA ARG A 20 -46.03 21.00 -16.04
C ARG A 20 -44.92 21.38 -15.06
N LYS A 21 -43.98 20.48 -14.79
CA LYS A 21 -42.81 20.77 -13.94
C LYS A 21 -41.85 21.74 -14.61
N TRP A 22 -41.62 21.54 -15.91
CA TRP A 22 -40.75 22.39 -16.73
C TRP A 22 -41.33 23.80 -16.90
N SER A 23 -42.61 23.93 -17.26
CA SER A 23 -43.27 25.23 -17.49
C SER A 23 -43.43 26.07 -16.22
N LYS A 24 -43.64 25.44 -15.05
CA LYS A 24 -43.67 26.15 -13.76
C LYS A 24 -42.36 26.86 -13.40
N LYS A 25 -41.22 26.43 -13.96
CA LYS A 25 -39.91 27.09 -13.76
C LYS A 25 -39.76 28.33 -14.64
N LEU A 26 -40.58 28.47 -15.68
CA LEU A 26 -40.51 29.51 -16.71
C LEU A 26 -41.75 30.43 -16.71
N HIS A 27 -42.57 30.37 -15.65
CA HIS A 27 -43.76 31.20 -15.50
C HIS A 27 -43.38 32.71 -15.49
N PRO A 28 -44.19 33.60 -16.10
CA PRO A 28 -43.96 35.05 -16.10
C PRO A 28 -43.64 35.65 -14.74
N ASP A 29 -44.33 35.21 -13.70
CA ASP A 29 -44.10 35.68 -12.33
C ASP A 29 -42.76 35.25 -11.71
N LYS A 30 -41.99 34.40 -12.39
CA LYS A 30 -40.66 33.93 -11.95
C LYS A 30 -39.51 34.40 -12.84
N THR A 31 -39.78 34.85 -14.07
CA THR A 31 -38.75 35.34 -15.01
C THR A 31 -39.30 36.44 -15.94
N ASN A 32 -38.67 37.63 -15.96
CA ASN A 32 -38.99 38.75 -16.85
C ASN A 32 -38.25 38.70 -18.22
N ASP A 33 -37.82 37.52 -18.66
CA ASP A 33 -37.03 37.35 -19.89
C ASP A 33 -37.94 37.08 -21.13
N PRO A 34 -38.02 38.00 -22.11
CA PRO A 34 -38.91 37.87 -23.27
C PRO A 34 -38.64 36.63 -24.14
N LEU A 35 -37.37 36.20 -24.24
CA LEU A 35 -36.98 35.02 -25.04
C LEU A 35 -37.51 33.72 -24.44
N LYS A 36 -37.60 33.65 -23.10
CA LYS A 36 -38.15 32.50 -22.38
C LYS A 36 -39.67 32.41 -22.52
N HIS A 37 -40.36 33.56 -22.64
CA HIS A 37 -41.79 33.60 -22.92
C HIS A 37 -42.14 33.07 -24.31
N GLU A 38 -41.32 33.42 -25.30
CA GLU A 38 -41.48 32.93 -26.67
C GLU A 38 -41.20 31.41 -26.75
N GLN A 39 -40.15 30.94 -26.05
CA GLN A 39 -39.82 29.53 -25.95
C GLN A 39 -40.92 28.71 -25.24
N LEU A 40 -41.51 29.25 -24.16
CA LEU A 40 -42.63 28.62 -23.46
C LEU A 40 -43.85 28.47 -24.39
N LYS A 41 -44.20 29.53 -25.15
CA LYS A 41 -45.29 29.46 -26.14
C LYS A 41 -45.03 28.40 -27.22
N LYS A 42 -43.82 28.37 -27.77
CA LYS A 42 -43.43 27.41 -28.82
C LYS A 42 -43.51 25.96 -28.34
N ILE A 43 -43.02 25.67 -27.14
CA ILE A 43 -43.04 24.31 -26.58
C ILE A 43 -44.46 23.92 -26.13
N THR A 44 -45.26 24.87 -25.63
CA THR A 44 -46.68 24.61 -25.29
C THR A 44 -47.47 24.12 -26.49
N ASN A 45 -47.27 24.73 -27.66
CA ASN A 45 -47.94 24.29 -28.90
C ASN A 45 -47.49 22.88 -29.31
N ILE A 46 -46.19 22.57 -29.23
CA ILE A 46 -45.66 21.25 -29.56
C ILE A 46 -46.19 20.17 -28.58
N VAL A 47 -46.32 20.49 -27.30
CA VAL A 47 -46.89 19.60 -26.29
C VAL A 47 -48.37 19.35 -26.54
N ASN A 48 -49.13 20.38 -26.92
CA ASN A 48 -50.56 20.19 -27.23
C ASN A 48 -50.77 19.33 -28.49
N ASP A 49 -49.87 19.43 -29.47
CA ASP A 49 -49.89 18.60 -30.67
C ASP A 49 -49.52 17.13 -30.41
N LEU A 50 -48.46 16.87 -29.62
CA LEU A 50 -47.88 15.53 -29.46
C LEU A 50 -48.29 14.79 -28.18
N LEU A 51 -48.83 15.51 -27.19
CA LEU A 51 -49.26 14.98 -25.89
C LEU A 51 -50.69 15.48 -25.57
N PRO A 52 -51.72 15.00 -26.29
CA PRO A 52 -53.10 15.52 -26.19
C PRO A 52 -53.79 15.21 -24.85
N ASP A 53 -53.33 14.19 -24.12
CA ASP A 53 -53.87 13.77 -22.82
C ASP A 53 -52.75 13.46 -21.80
N ASN A 54 -53.12 13.13 -20.55
CA ASN A 54 -52.16 12.83 -19.48
C ASN A 54 -51.52 11.43 -19.59
N ASN A 55 -52.01 10.57 -20.49
CA ASN A 55 -51.56 9.18 -20.63
C ASN A 55 -50.60 8.99 -21.81
N THR A 56 -50.54 9.95 -22.73
CA THR A 56 -49.62 9.94 -23.87
C THR A 56 -48.18 10.16 -23.39
N ARG A 57 -47.25 9.34 -23.90
CA ARG A 57 -45.82 9.43 -23.61
C ARG A 57 -44.98 9.31 -24.88
N ILE A 58 -43.93 10.12 -24.98
CA ILE A 58 -42.94 10.07 -26.06
C ILE A 58 -41.72 9.27 -25.58
N ASN A 59 -41.20 8.38 -26.43
CA ASN A 59 -40.03 7.55 -26.11
C ASN A 59 -38.77 8.14 -26.75
N CYS A 60 -37.87 8.67 -25.93
CA CYS A 60 -36.69 9.42 -26.39
C CYS A 60 -35.44 8.56 -26.69
N ARG A 61 -35.58 7.23 -26.86
CA ARG A 61 -34.46 6.32 -27.17
C ARG A 61 -34.30 6.09 -28.68
N SER A 62 -33.22 6.61 -29.28
CA SER A 62 -32.82 6.24 -30.65
C SER A 62 -31.86 5.06 -30.65
N SER A 63 -32.30 4.00 -31.33
CA SER A 63 -31.51 2.86 -31.79
C SER A 63 -30.69 3.23 -33.04
N GLU A 64 -29.36 3.16 -32.99
CA GLU A 64 -28.53 3.02 -34.18
C GLU A 64 -27.41 2.01 -33.97
N ASN A 65 -27.57 0.86 -34.63
CA ASN A 65 -26.49 0.01 -35.11
C ASN A 65 -27.01 -0.73 -36.35
N LYS A 66 -26.64 -0.27 -37.55
CA LYS A 66 -26.62 -1.09 -38.78
C LYS A 66 -25.69 -0.49 -39.85
N ILE A 67 -24.50 -1.10 -39.92
CA ILE A 67 -23.71 -1.47 -41.12
C ILE A 67 -23.50 -0.42 -42.22
N LEU A 68 -22.24 0.03 -42.37
CA LEU A 68 -21.57 0.01 -43.67
C LEU A 68 -20.06 -0.22 -43.49
N SER A 69 -19.54 -1.26 -44.15
CA SER A 69 -18.13 -1.61 -44.22
C SER A 69 -17.46 -0.96 -45.42
N SER A 70 -16.37 -0.21 -45.21
CA SER A 70 -15.19 -0.19 -46.10
C SER A 70 -14.05 0.65 -45.48
N SER A 71 -12.81 0.25 -45.79
CA SER A 71 -11.51 0.89 -45.48
C SER A 71 -10.82 0.61 -44.12
N SER A 72 -10.04 -0.48 -44.14
CA SER A 72 -8.63 -0.61 -43.75
C SER A 72 -8.05 0.11 -42.51
N SER A 73 -7.54 -0.75 -41.61
CA SER A 73 -6.27 -0.66 -40.87
C SER A 73 -6.09 0.45 -39.81
N SER A 74 -6.31 0.10 -38.54
CA SER A 74 -5.33 0.22 -37.43
C SER A 74 -6.02 0.03 -36.07
N SER A 75 -5.92 -1.15 -35.45
CA SER A 75 -6.39 -1.33 -34.08
C SER A 75 -5.49 -2.32 -33.33
N SER A 76 -4.51 -1.77 -32.60
CA SER A 76 -3.75 -2.51 -31.60
C SER A 76 -3.58 -1.76 -30.26
N SER A 77 -4.28 -0.64 -30.09
CA SER A 77 -4.26 0.20 -28.88
C SER A 77 -5.55 0.17 -28.06
N LEU A 78 -6.66 -0.37 -28.59
CA LEU A 78 -7.99 -0.30 -27.94
C LEU A 78 -8.32 -1.39 -26.92
N SER A 79 -7.51 -2.46 -26.76
CA SER A 79 -7.88 -3.56 -25.85
C SER A 79 -7.53 -3.34 -24.37
N VAL A 80 -6.84 -2.24 -24.03
CA VAL A 80 -6.39 -1.97 -22.64
C VAL A 80 -7.32 -0.99 -21.91
N PHE A 81 -8.22 -0.30 -22.61
CA PHE A 81 -9.08 0.74 -22.04
C PHE A 81 -10.56 0.32 -21.88
N LYS A 82 -10.98 -0.82 -22.46
CA LYS A 82 -12.35 -1.35 -22.28
C LYS A 82 -12.66 -1.82 -20.86
N ASP A 83 -11.64 -2.18 -20.08
CA ASP A 83 -11.81 -2.55 -18.67
C ASP A 83 -12.10 -1.34 -17.75
N ILE A 84 -12.09 -0.10 -18.28
CA ILE A 84 -12.38 1.14 -17.55
C ILE A 84 -13.87 1.55 -17.65
N GLU A 85 -14.62 0.96 -18.58
CA GLU A 85 -15.98 1.39 -18.90
C GLU A 85 -17.06 0.84 -17.96
N GLU A 86 -16.89 -0.34 -17.36
CA GLU A 86 -18.00 -1.07 -16.70
C GLU A 86 -18.23 -0.80 -15.19
N GLN A 87 -17.58 0.19 -14.56
CA GLN A 87 -17.67 0.37 -13.09
C GLN A 87 -18.20 1.73 -12.59
N SER A 88 -18.81 2.58 -13.44
CA SER A 88 -19.26 3.93 -13.00
C SER A 88 -20.72 4.06 -12.56
N ASP A 89 -21.59 3.07 -12.75
CA ASP A 89 -23.04 3.27 -12.57
C ASP A 89 -23.55 3.06 -11.12
N LYS A 90 -22.72 3.30 -10.10
CA LYS A 90 -23.10 3.05 -8.70
C LYS A 90 -22.64 4.08 -7.66
N TYR A 91 -22.54 5.37 -7.98
CA TYR A 91 -22.35 6.39 -6.93
C TYR A 91 -22.97 7.74 -7.29
N GLU A 92 -24.29 7.84 -7.23
CA GLU A 92 -24.98 9.10 -6.96
C GLU A 92 -25.79 8.92 -5.68
N GLU A 93 -25.17 9.20 -4.54
CA GLU A 93 -25.84 9.80 -3.38
C GLU A 93 -24.80 10.05 -2.27
N THR A 94 -24.90 11.23 -1.65
CA THR A 94 -24.11 11.74 -0.51
C THR A 94 -22.78 12.47 -0.80
N SER A 95 -22.87 13.73 -1.24
CA SER A 95 -21.87 14.74 -0.85
C SER A 95 -22.55 16.04 -0.42
N ARG A 96 -22.80 16.18 0.88
CA ARG A 96 -22.81 17.50 1.52
C ARG A 96 -21.37 17.74 1.98
N THR A 97 -20.65 18.60 1.28
CA THR A 97 -19.30 19.02 1.67
C THR A 97 -19.39 19.80 2.97
N LEU A 98 -18.89 19.20 4.07
CA LEU A 98 -18.65 19.95 5.31
C LEU A 98 -17.56 21.00 5.04
N PRO A 99 -17.63 22.19 5.66
CA PRO A 99 -16.59 23.21 5.53
C PRO A 99 -15.24 22.71 6.07
N VAL A 100 -14.14 23.12 5.43
CA VAL A 100 -12.77 22.81 5.86
C VAL A 100 -12.53 23.40 7.26
N ASP A 101 -12.13 22.55 8.21
CA ASP A 101 -11.74 22.94 9.57
C ASP A 101 -10.43 22.24 9.95
N LEU A 102 -9.32 22.97 9.75
CA LEU A 102 -7.97 22.45 10.03
C LEU A 102 -7.70 22.25 11.52
N LYS A 103 -8.37 22.98 12.43
CA LYS A 103 -8.21 22.80 13.87
C LYS A 103 -8.84 21.49 14.30
N LYS A 104 -10.05 21.23 13.82
CA LYS A 104 -10.78 19.99 14.04
C LYS A 104 -10.06 18.78 13.44
N ALA A 105 -9.57 18.90 12.20
CA ALA A 105 -8.74 17.87 11.58
C ALA A 105 -7.47 17.59 12.43
N SER A 106 -6.78 18.63 12.89
CA SER A 106 -5.61 18.46 13.77
C SER A 106 -5.97 17.77 15.09
N CYS A 107 -7.15 18.04 15.66
CA CYS A 107 -7.64 17.38 16.86
C CYS A 107 -7.85 15.88 16.64
N PHE A 108 -8.61 15.49 15.59
CA PHE A 108 -8.82 14.09 15.23
C PHE A 108 -7.49 13.33 15.06
N ARG A 109 -6.52 13.97 14.40
CA ARG A 109 -5.19 13.38 14.20
C ARG A 109 -4.44 13.13 15.51
N THR A 110 -4.57 14.00 16.50
CA THR A 110 -3.97 13.79 17.82
C THR A 110 -4.71 12.75 18.64
N VAL A 111 -6.04 12.69 18.51
CA VAL A 111 -6.92 11.72 19.19
C VAL A 111 -6.64 10.29 18.72
N GLU A 112 -6.34 10.09 17.44
CA GLU A 112 -5.88 8.80 16.93
C GLU A 112 -4.61 8.29 17.64
N ASN A 113 -3.76 9.19 18.11
CA ASN A 113 -2.50 8.87 18.78
C ASN A 113 -2.71 8.66 20.29
N TRP A 114 -3.30 9.66 20.97
CA TRP A 114 -3.69 9.63 22.39
C TRP A 114 -4.75 10.71 22.67
N SER A 115 -5.78 10.43 23.46
CA SER A 115 -6.90 11.36 23.67
C SER A 115 -6.50 12.72 24.29
N LYS A 116 -5.88 12.70 25.47
CA LYS A 116 -5.38 13.86 26.21
C LYS A 116 -4.14 13.46 27.00
N ILE A 117 -2.99 14.04 26.63
CA ILE A 117 -1.74 13.77 27.32
C ILE A 117 -1.67 14.59 28.61
N GLN A 118 -1.21 13.95 29.68
CA GLN A 118 -0.91 14.56 30.96
C GLN A 118 0.58 14.39 31.24
N SER A 119 1.15 15.20 32.15
CA SER A 119 2.59 15.16 32.40
C SER A 119 3.07 13.79 32.89
N HIS A 120 2.25 13.07 33.67
CA HIS A 120 2.60 11.74 34.15
C HIS A 120 2.50 10.64 33.08
N HIS A 121 1.98 10.95 31.90
CA HIS A 121 2.02 10.04 30.75
C HIS A 121 3.34 10.11 29.98
N ARG A 122 4.18 11.12 30.24
CA ARG A 122 5.35 11.42 29.42
C ARG A 122 6.62 10.85 30.06
N PHE A 123 7.26 9.89 29.40
CA PHE A 123 8.53 9.31 29.88
C PHE A 123 9.66 10.33 30.04
N ASP A 124 9.59 11.44 29.30
CA ASP A 124 10.57 12.50 29.31
C ASP A 124 10.35 13.55 30.41
N LYS A 125 9.43 13.28 31.35
CA LYS A 125 9.13 14.16 32.49
C LYS A 125 9.29 13.42 33.83
N PRO A 126 9.74 14.10 34.91
CA PRO A 126 9.93 13.47 36.22
C PRO A 126 8.66 12.84 36.82
N SER A 127 7.49 13.35 36.43
CA SER A 127 6.19 12.86 36.90
C SER A 127 5.73 11.57 36.22
N PHE A 128 6.50 10.99 35.30
CA PHE A 128 6.13 9.78 34.58
C PHE A 128 5.76 8.63 35.52
N ASN A 129 4.55 8.09 35.36
CA ASN A 129 4.06 6.99 36.17
C ASN A 129 3.68 5.79 35.28
N LYS A 130 4.55 4.77 35.25
CA LYS A 130 4.36 3.57 34.43
C LYS A 130 3.05 2.83 34.73
N LYS A 131 2.71 2.66 36.02
CA LYS A 131 1.49 1.94 36.44
C LYS A 131 0.22 2.68 36.00
N GLN A 132 0.19 3.99 36.18
CA GLN A 132 -0.94 4.82 35.75
C GLN A 132 -1.04 4.85 34.22
N PHE A 133 0.09 4.98 33.52
CA PHE A 133 0.13 4.91 32.06
C PHE A 133 -0.51 3.62 31.53
N LEU A 134 -0.10 2.46 32.06
CA LEU A 134 -0.64 1.16 31.64
C LEU A 134 -2.14 1.01 31.94
N LYS A 135 -2.61 1.63 33.03
CA LYS A 135 -4.03 1.65 33.37
C LYS A 135 -4.84 2.53 32.42
N ASP A 136 -4.29 3.67 32.03
CA ASP A 136 -4.98 4.64 31.18
C ASP A 136 -4.89 4.27 29.70
N MET A 137 -3.85 3.56 29.26
CA MET A 137 -3.59 3.25 27.85
C MET A 137 -4.74 2.54 27.13
N PRO A 138 -5.36 1.46 27.66
CA PRO A 138 -6.48 0.78 26.99
C PRO A 138 -7.68 1.71 26.75
N ILE A 139 -7.82 2.72 27.59
CA ILE A 139 -8.86 3.73 27.49
C ILE A 139 -8.34 4.80 26.53
N MET A 140 -7.32 5.57 26.90
CA MET A 140 -6.86 6.76 26.19
C MET A 140 -6.26 6.52 24.78
N SER A 141 -5.78 5.31 24.48
CA SER A 141 -5.26 4.92 23.17
C SER A 141 -5.40 3.40 22.97
N PRO A 142 -6.60 2.88 22.62
CA PRO A 142 -6.81 1.45 22.36
C PRO A 142 -5.86 0.91 21.29
N LYS A 143 -5.53 1.78 20.32
CA LYS A 143 -4.56 1.50 19.25
C LYS A 143 -3.15 1.21 19.76
N MET A 144 -2.72 1.88 20.84
CA MET A 144 -1.43 1.60 21.49
C MET A 144 -1.42 0.23 22.15
N THR A 145 -2.55 -0.17 22.76
CA THR A 145 -2.72 -1.51 23.32
C THR A 145 -2.60 -2.57 22.24
N GLU A 146 -3.28 -2.38 21.10
CA GLU A 146 -3.19 -3.29 19.96
C GLU A 146 -1.78 -3.36 19.37
N LEU A 147 -1.07 -2.24 19.28
CA LEU A 147 0.34 -2.21 18.86
C LEU A 147 1.21 -3.11 19.75
N LEU A 148 1.12 -2.97 21.07
CA LEU A 148 1.91 -3.76 22.02
C LEU A 148 1.49 -5.23 22.04
N ASN A 149 0.20 -5.53 21.91
CA ASN A 149 -0.29 -6.91 21.82
C ASN A 149 0.23 -7.60 20.56
N ASN A 150 0.16 -6.92 19.41
CA ASN A 150 0.70 -7.44 18.16
C ASN A 150 2.23 -7.65 18.25
N ILE A 151 2.98 -6.78 18.92
CA ILE A 151 4.42 -7.00 19.16
C ILE A 151 4.63 -8.29 19.98
N ARG A 152 3.88 -8.51 21.05
CA ARG A 152 3.99 -9.74 21.86
C ARG A 152 3.65 -11.01 21.07
N GLU A 153 2.59 -10.96 20.27
CA GLU A 153 2.18 -12.07 19.39
C GLU A 153 3.30 -12.42 18.37
N LEU A 154 3.92 -11.39 17.78
CA LEU A 154 5.05 -11.58 16.87
C LEU A 154 6.26 -12.20 17.56
N ASP A 155 6.54 -11.77 18.79
CA ASP A 155 7.66 -12.29 19.60
C ASP A 155 7.48 -13.75 19.96
N GLU A 156 6.28 -14.13 20.39
CA GLU A 156 5.95 -15.52 20.69
C GLU A 156 6.13 -16.40 19.45
N ASN A 157 5.68 -15.91 18.28
CA ASN A 157 5.84 -16.63 17.01
C ASN A 157 7.31 -16.72 16.56
N ASP A 158 8.09 -15.65 16.72
CA ASP A 158 9.51 -15.63 16.33
C ASP A 158 10.37 -16.51 17.23
N LEU A 159 10.11 -16.51 18.54
CA LEU A 159 10.77 -17.42 19.48
C LEU A 159 10.42 -18.88 19.21
N LYS A 160 9.15 -19.15 18.87
CA LYS A 160 8.69 -20.51 18.53
C LYS A 160 9.31 -21.04 17.24
N ASN A 161 9.38 -20.21 16.20
CA ASN A 161 9.81 -20.64 14.86
C ASN A 161 11.33 -20.53 14.67
N ASP A 162 11.92 -19.43 15.12
CA ASP A 162 13.29 -19.03 14.78
C ASP A 162 14.22 -18.94 16.00
N LYS A 163 13.68 -19.04 17.23
CA LYS A 163 14.40 -18.92 18.51
C LYS A 163 15.18 -17.61 18.67
N LYS A 164 14.69 -16.52 18.07
CA LYS A 164 15.32 -15.20 18.12
C LYS A 164 14.29 -14.10 18.00
N TYR A 165 14.66 -12.90 18.43
CA TYR A 165 13.89 -11.69 18.17
C TYR A 165 14.27 -11.06 16.83
N TYR A 166 13.46 -10.09 16.40
CA TYR A 166 13.74 -9.27 15.24
C TYR A 166 13.53 -7.78 15.55
N LYS A 167 14.08 -6.95 14.67
CA LYS A 167 13.97 -5.49 14.78
C LYS A 167 12.64 -4.97 14.27
N HIS A 168 12.14 -3.96 14.97
CA HIS A 168 10.89 -3.26 14.69
C HIS A 168 11.16 -1.78 14.41
N PHE A 169 10.46 -1.26 13.41
CA PHE A 169 10.38 0.16 13.11
C PHE A 169 8.94 0.65 13.35
N ILE A 170 8.77 1.64 14.21
CA ILE A 170 7.46 2.26 14.49
C ILE A 170 7.47 3.69 13.95
N PHE A 171 6.49 4.03 13.12
CA PHE A 171 6.33 5.35 12.52
C PHE A 171 5.06 6.04 13.02
N SER A 172 5.18 7.32 13.39
CA SER A 172 4.05 8.18 13.72
C SER A 172 4.07 9.46 12.87
N ASP A 173 2.93 9.85 12.31
CA ASP A 173 2.86 11.07 11.52
C ASP A 173 2.73 12.34 12.38
N VAL A 174 2.42 12.18 13.67
CA VAL A 174 2.11 13.29 14.58
C VAL A 174 3.38 13.98 15.12
N LYS A 175 3.47 15.31 14.93
CA LYS A 175 4.60 16.16 15.36
C LYS A 175 4.27 17.15 16.50
N LYS A 176 3.28 16.83 17.34
CA LYS A 176 2.81 17.73 18.42
C LYS A 176 3.49 17.41 19.76
N GLY A 177 3.75 18.43 20.58
CA GLY A 177 4.44 18.29 21.86
C GLY A 177 3.85 17.21 22.77
N GLY A 178 4.65 16.18 23.07
CA GLY A 178 4.27 15.03 23.90
C GLY A 178 3.60 13.88 23.14
N TYR A 179 3.01 14.15 21.96
CA TYR A 179 2.36 13.16 21.11
C TYR A 179 3.37 12.48 20.15
N GLY A 180 2.84 11.62 19.28
CA GLY A 180 3.58 10.98 18.21
C GLY A 180 4.61 9.98 18.72
N ALA A 181 5.85 10.08 18.25
CA ALA A 181 6.93 9.19 18.68
C ALA A 181 7.17 9.19 20.20
N LYS A 182 6.89 10.30 20.90
CA LYS A 182 7.14 10.41 22.36
C LYS A 182 6.16 9.64 23.22
N ILE A 183 4.87 9.62 22.85
CA ILE A 183 3.89 8.86 23.62
C ILE A 183 4.02 7.36 23.36
N ILE A 184 4.41 6.96 22.13
CA ILE A 184 4.79 5.59 21.81
C ILE A 184 6.00 5.15 22.63
N ALA A 185 7.03 6.00 22.72
CA ALA A 185 8.19 5.77 23.59
C ALA A 185 7.80 5.64 25.08
N SER A 186 6.78 6.39 25.51
CA SER A 186 6.23 6.25 26.87
C SER A 186 5.55 4.91 27.07
N ALA A 187 4.81 4.41 26.07
CA ALA A 187 4.19 3.09 26.12
C ALA A 187 5.23 1.96 26.19
N LEU A 188 6.30 2.04 25.39
CA LEU A 188 7.43 1.10 25.46
C LEU A 188 8.10 1.14 26.84
N SER A 189 8.39 2.33 27.36
CA SER A 189 9.00 2.52 28.69
C SER A 189 8.14 2.00 29.84
N ALA A 190 6.83 2.20 29.75
CA ALA A 190 5.86 1.70 30.72
C ALA A 190 5.73 0.18 30.66
N SER A 191 5.90 -0.41 29.48
CA SER A 191 5.83 -1.85 29.22
C SER A 191 7.10 -2.62 29.52
N GLY A 192 8.15 -1.97 30.04
CA GLY A 192 9.39 -2.61 30.47
C GLY A 192 10.60 -2.37 29.56
N PHE A 193 10.44 -1.79 28.39
CA PHE A 193 11.55 -1.50 27.48
C PHE A 193 12.40 -0.31 27.95
N ASN A 194 13.69 -0.34 27.62
CA ASN A 194 14.69 0.66 28.01
C ASN A 194 15.11 1.52 26.81
N HIS A 195 15.15 2.85 26.96
CA HIS A 195 15.67 3.71 25.91
C HIS A 195 17.20 3.72 25.88
N CYS A 196 17.79 3.73 24.69
CA CYS A 196 19.25 3.66 24.51
C CYS A 196 19.99 5.01 24.63
N PHE A 197 19.42 6.00 25.32
CA PHE A 197 20.02 7.31 25.48
C PHE A 197 19.87 7.89 26.89
N THR A 198 20.84 8.70 27.28
CA THR A 198 20.81 9.51 28.52
C THR A 198 19.89 10.74 28.38
N PRO A 199 19.54 11.44 29.48
CA PRO A 199 18.86 12.74 29.39
C PRO A 199 19.63 13.80 28.58
N SER A 200 20.95 13.65 28.45
CA SER A 200 21.78 14.47 27.57
C SER A 200 21.80 14.02 26.11
N LEU A 201 20.97 13.05 25.72
CA LEU A 201 20.90 12.44 24.39
C LEU A 201 22.19 11.76 23.92
N LYS A 202 23.07 11.34 24.84
CA LYS A 202 24.22 10.47 24.51
C LYS A 202 23.72 9.02 24.36
N ILE A 203 24.05 8.37 23.24
CA ILE A 203 23.71 6.96 22.98
C ILE A 203 24.52 6.04 23.91
N VAL A 204 23.85 5.05 24.50
CA VAL A 204 24.42 4.08 25.43
C VAL A 204 24.02 2.68 24.97
N LYS A 205 24.98 1.75 24.94
CA LYS A 205 24.70 0.35 24.70
C LYS A 205 23.92 -0.24 25.89
N PRO A 206 22.99 -1.17 25.65
CA PRO A 206 22.29 -1.81 26.75
C PRO A 206 23.23 -2.62 27.62
N LYS A 207 22.81 -2.82 28.87
CA LYS A 207 23.45 -3.81 29.73
C LYS A 207 23.13 -5.20 29.22
N THR A 208 23.98 -6.19 29.52
CA THR A 208 23.84 -7.57 29.02
C THR A 208 22.50 -8.22 29.34
N HIS A 209 21.89 -7.91 30.49
CA HIS A 209 20.57 -8.42 30.91
C HIS A 209 19.38 -7.67 30.29
N GLU A 210 19.61 -6.53 29.65
CA GLU A 210 18.59 -5.71 28.96
C GLU A 210 18.61 -5.96 27.43
N SER A 211 19.38 -6.96 26.98
CA SER A 211 19.48 -7.33 25.57
C SER A 211 18.11 -7.69 25.00
N ASN A 212 17.78 -7.17 23.82
CA ASN A 212 16.48 -7.27 23.16
C ASN A 212 15.32 -6.46 23.78
N GLU A 213 15.53 -5.73 24.87
CA GLU A 213 14.48 -4.91 25.52
C GLU A 213 14.70 -3.41 25.29
N THR A 214 15.29 -3.04 24.16
CA THR A 214 15.80 -1.67 23.95
C THR A 214 15.13 -0.94 22.81
N PHE A 215 14.96 0.37 22.97
CA PHE A 215 14.40 1.23 21.93
C PHE A 215 15.13 2.56 21.75
N GLY A 216 15.03 3.11 20.54
CA GLY A 216 15.52 4.42 20.15
C GLY A 216 14.37 5.29 19.67
N VAL A 217 14.54 6.61 19.75
CA VAL A 217 13.51 7.57 19.33
C VAL A 217 14.17 8.71 18.57
N LEU A 218 13.60 9.07 17.42
CA LEU A 218 13.90 10.32 16.73
C LEU A 218 12.60 11.09 16.55
N SER A 219 12.52 12.26 17.18
CA SER A 219 11.36 13.16 17.07
C SER A 219 11.77 14.56 16.61
N SER A 220 10.96 15.16 15.76
CA SER A 220 11.01 16.57 15.38
C SER A 220 10.87 17.54 16.57
N THR A 221 10.37 17.06 17.71
CA THR A 221 10.18 17.87 18.92
C THR A 221 11.13 17.43 20.04
N SER A 222 11.52 18.34 20.92
CA SER A 222 12.56 18.12 21.94
C SER A 222 12.22 17.01 22.95
N ILE A 223 13.13 16.09 23.23
CA ILE A 223 12.99 15.07 24.30
C ILE A 223 13.93 15.47 25.45
N PHE A 224 13.46 15.37 26.69
CA PHE A 224 14.19 15.88 27.87
C PHE A 224 14.61 17.35 27.70
N ASP A 225 13.74 18.13 27.05
CA ASP A 225 13.94 19.55 26.74
C ASP A 225 15.20 19.82 25.86
N LYS A 226 15.70 18.79 25.15
CA LYS A 226 16.81 18.89 24.18
C LYS A 226 16.38 18.51 22.77
N THR A 227 16.94 19.18 21.76
CA THR A 227 16.77 18.82 20.35
C THR A 227 17.81 17.80 19.92
N PHE A 228 17.48 16.98 18.91
CA PHE A 228 18.39 15.97 18.39
C PHE A 228 19.47 16.60 17.51
N SER A 229 20.73 16.30 17.81
CA SER A 229 21.86 16.70 16.96
C SER A 229 22.09 15.69 15.83
N GLN A 230 22.75 16.12 14.75
CA GLN A 230 23.17 15.21 13.67
C GLN A 230 24.09 14.08 14.18
N LYS A 231 24.91 14.38 15.20
CA LYS A 231 25.74 13.37 15.87
C LYS A 231 24.88 12.29 16.55
N HIS A 232 23.84 12.69 17.28
CA HIS A 232 22.91 11.74 17.90
C HIS A 232 22.25 10.82 16.86
N VAL A 233 21.72 11.40 15.77
CA VAL A 233 21.07 10.64 14.70
C VAL A 233 22.06 9.62 14.11
N LYS A 234 23.29 10.05 13.81
CA LYS A 234 24.35 9.18 13.28
C LYS A 234 24.70 8.05 14.25
N ASP A 235 24.91 8.36 15.53
CA ASP A 235 25.29 7.37 16.55
C ASP A 235 24.18 6.33 16.78
N LEU A 236 22.92 6.76 16.79
CA LEU A 236 21.75 5.88 16.92
C LEU A 236 21.65 4.92 15.72
N LEU A 237 21.74 5.45 14.50
CA LEU A 237 21.66 4.65 13.28
C LEU A 237 22.84 3.69 13.15
N ASN A 238 24.05 4.11 13.55
CA ASN A 238 25.22 3.23 13.59
C ASN A 238 25.01 2.03 14.52
N MET A 239 24.39 2.23 15.68
CA MET A 239 24.04 1.13 16.59
C MET A 239 22.92 0.25 16.01
N TYR A 240 21.86 0.85 15.46
CA TYR A 240 20.72 0.11 14.90
C TYR A 240 21.10 -0.76 13.70
N ASN A 241 21.94 -0.22 12.81
CA ASN A 241 22.33 -0.84 11.54
C ASN A 241 23.59 -1.72 11.62
N LYS A 242 24.18 -1.88 12.81
CA LYS A 242 25.42 -2.65 12.96
C LYS A 242 25.21 -4.13 12.63
N ARG A 243 26.06 -4.67 11.75
CA ARG A 243 26.10 -6.09 11.39
C ARG A 243 27.47 -6.69 11.78
N PRO A 244 27.53 -7.94 12.25
CA PRO A 244 26.40 -8.82 12.56
C PRO A 244 25.69 -8.48 13.90
N ASP A 245 26.32 -7.66 14.75
CA ASP A 245 25.98 -7.42 16.16
C ASP A 245 24.55 -6.97 16.49
N ASN A 246 23.79 -6.43 15.54
CA ASN A 246 22.42 -5.98 15.77
C ASN A 246 21.46 -6.38 14.63
N VAL A 247 21.70 -7.52 13.97
CA VAL A 247 20.75 -8.05 12.97
C VAL A 247 19.41 -8.40 13.61
N ASN A 248 19.44 -9.04 14.78
CA ASN A 248 18.25 -9.53 15.51
C ASN A 248 17.74 -8.55 16.59
N GLY A 249 18.40 -7.40 16.79
CA GLY A 249 17.97 -6.37 17.73
C GLY A 249 18.49 -6.49 19.17
N GLU A 250 19.52 -7.31 19.42
CA GLU A 250 20.12 -7.49 20.75
C GLU A 250 20.54 -6.16 21.41
N ASN A 251 21.15 -5.26 20.63
CA ASN A 251 21.60 -3.96 21.13
C ASN A 251 20.52 -2.88 21.03
N LEU A 252 19.79 -2.86 19.91
CA LEU A 252 18.72 -1.90 19.67
C LEU A 252 17.61 -2.55 18.84
N ARG A 253 16.51 -2.88 19.51
CA ARG A 253 15.42 -3.67 18.91
C ARG A 253 14.35 -2.82 18.24
N PHE A 254 13.94 -1.74 18.89
CA PHE A 254 12.89 -0.85 18.36
C PHE A 254 13.47 0.51 17.99
N ILE A 255 12.99 1.08 16.89
CA ILE A 255 13.21 2.50 16.61
C ILE A 255 11.87 3.19 16.31
N VAL A 256 11.61 4.30 16.98
CA VAL A 256 10.39 5.09 16.83
C VAL A 256 10.73 6.41 16.14
N LEU A 257 10.13 6.66 14.97
CA LEU A 257 10.34 7.88 14.19
C LEU A 257 9.03 8.66 14.08
N ASP A 258 9.12 9.99 14.10
CA ASP A 258 8.00 10.84 13.67
C ASP A 258 8.16 11.36 12.23
N SER A 259 7.16 12.12 11.75
CA SER A 259 7.14 12.69 10.39
C SER A 259 8.30 13.64 10.07
N GLY A 260 9.06 14.13 11.06
CA GLY A 260 10.29 14.90 10.82
C GLY A 260 11.42 14.06 10.21
N TYR A 261 11.33 12.74 10.34
CA TYR A 261 12.34 11.76 9.93
C TYR A 261 11.83 10.86 8.80
N LYS A 262 10.83 11.33 8.03
CA LYS A 262 10.26 10.65 6.86
C LYS A 262 11.23 10.56 5.66
N GLU A 263 12.25 11.40 5.65
CA GLU A 263 13.32 11.46 4.64
C GLU A 263 14.69 11.29 5.33
N GLY A 264 15.72 10.88 4.56
CA GLY A 264 17.11 10.94 5.02
C GLY A 264 17.60 9.84 5.98
N ILE A 265 16.77 8.83 6.30
CA ILE A 265 17.16 7.72 7.19
C ILE A 265 17.07 6.37 6.48
N ASP A 266 18.01 5.48 6.81
CA ASP A 266 18.07 4.10 6.32
C ASP A 266 18.08 3.14 7.53
N LEU A 267 17.15 2.19 7.54
CA LEU A 267 16.99 1.18 8.60
C LEU A 267 17.23 -0.21 8.00
N PHE A 268 18.24 -0.92 8.52
CA PHE A 268 18.64 -2.23 8.04
C PHE A 268 18.07 -3.35 8.91
N ASP A 269 17.85 -4.50 8.28
CA ASP A 269 17.42 -5.77 8.89
C ASP A 269 16.14 -5.65 9.75
N VAL A 270 15.27 -4.73 9.35
CA VAL A 270 13.92 -4.60 9.91
C VAL A 270 13.05 -5.73 9.36
N LYS A 271 12.39 -6.49 10.24
CA LYS A 271 11.39 -7.51 9.87
C LYS A 271 9.96 -6.94 9.95
N TYR A 272 9.73 -6.05 10.94
CA TYR A 272 8.41 -5.50 11.25
C TYR A 272 8.40 -3.97 11.18
N VAL A 273 7.42 -3.44 10.45
CA VAL A 273 7.12 -2.00 10.39
C VAL A 273 5.72 -1.78 10.97
N HIS A 274 5.57 -0.79 11.83
CA HIS A 274 4.32 -0.41 12.45
C HIS A 274 4.00 1.04 12.06
N ILE A 275 2.97 1.22 11.24
CA ILE A 275 2.45 2.53 10.85
C ILE A 275 1.33 2.87 11.82
N PHE A 276 1.63 3.71 12.81
CA PHE A 276 0.71 3.97 13.90
C PHE A 276 -0.47 4.85 13.45
N GLU A 277 -0.25 5.84 12.59
CA GLU A 277 -1.32 6.62 11.94
C GLU A 277 -1.34 6.45 10.43
N ASN A 278 -2.54 6.41 9.84
CA ASN A 278 -2.71 6.32 8.40
C ASN A 278 -2.15 7.53 7.66
N GLN A 279 -1.43 7.29 6.57
CA GLN A 279 -0.88 8.37 5.75
C GLN A 279 -1.95 8.94 4.82
N GLN A 280 -1.84 10.23 4.49
CA GLN A 280 -2.84 10.94 3.68
C GLN A 280 -2.90 10.46 2.24
N ASN A 281 -1.75 10.13 1.68
CA ASN A 281 -1.61 9.64 0.32
C ASN A 281 -0.60 8.47 0.28
N SER A 282 -0.58 7.75 -0.83
CA SER A 282 0.31 6.61 -1.05
C SER A 282 1.79 7.01 -1.09
N ALA A 283 2.11 8.23 -1.53
CA ALA A 283 3.48 8.72 -1.59
C ALA A 283 4.11 8.86 -0.19
N ASP A 284 3.38 9.42 0.77
CA ASP A 284 3.82 9.53 2.16
C ASP A 284 4.02 8.15 2.82
N LEU A 285 3.10 7.21 2.57
CA LEU A 285 3.26 5.82 3.05
C LEU A 285 4.50 5.15 2.49
N VAL A 286 4.74 5.30 1.19
CA VAL A 286 5.93 4.79 0.51
C VAL A 286 7.20 5.45 1.04
N GLN A 287 7.18 6.74 1.38
CA GLN A 287 8.33 7.43 1.98
C GLN A 287 8.61 6.95 3.40
N ALA A 288 7.57 6.71 4.20
CA ALA A 288 7.67 6.17 5.56
C ALA A 288 8.18 4.73 5.57
N VAL A 289 7.54 3.81 4.83
CA VAL A 289 8.00 2.40 4.71
C VAL A 289 9.36 2.33 3.99
N GLY A 290 9.64 3.30 3.10
CA GLY A 290 10.90 3.47 2.38
C GLY A 290 12.15 3.58 3.26
N ARG A 291 12.00 3.88 4.56
CA ARG A 291 13.12 3.84 5.52
C ARG A 291 13.63 2.41 5.72
N ALA A 292 12.75 1.42 5.66
CA ALA A 292 13.07 0.01 5.82
C ALA A 292 13.29 -0.71 4.48
N THR A 293 12.81 -0.23 3.33
CA THR A 293 12.97 -0.91 2.03
C THR A 293 14.15 -0.37 1.22
N ARG A 294 15.33 -0.25 1.84
CA ARG A 294 16.55 0.18 1.13
C ARG A 294 17.21 -0.98 0.40
N SER A 295 17.97 -0.66 -0.65
CA SER A 295 18.67 -1.67 -1.45
C SER A 295 19.64 -2.45 -0.57
N CYS A 296 19.49 -3.78 -0.55
CA CYS A 296 20.18 -4.72 0.31
C CYS A 296 20.03 -4.45 1.83
N GLY A 297 19.02 -3.67 2.21
CA GLY A 297 18.75 -3.30 3.60
C GLY A 297 18.42 -4.49 4.47
N GLN A 298 17.88 -5.57 3.92
CA GLN A 298 17.47 -6.80 4.64
C GLN A 298 18.48 -7.93 4.52
N SER A 299 19.68 -7.69 3.97
CA SER A 299 20.61 -8.77 3.65
C SER A 299 21.15 -9.55 4.86
N GLY A 300 20.97 -9.05 6.09
CA GLY A 300 21.25 -9.80 7.32
C GLY A 300 20.15 -10.82 7.68
N LEU A 301 18.96 -10.68 7.10
CA LEU A 301 17.83 -11.61 7.28
C LEU A 301 17.86 -12.73 6.24
N ASN A 302 17.15 -13.83 6.53
CA ASN A 302 17.07 -14.97 5.62
C ASN A 302 16.33 -14.59 4.32
N PHE A 303 16.97 -14.86 3.18
CA PHE A 303 16.38 -14.64 1.86
C PHE A 303 15.48 -15.83 1.51
N GLN A 304 14.20 -15.59 1.26
CA GLN A 304 13.27 -16.66 0.87
C GLN A 304 13.31 -16.88 -0.65
N PRO A 305 13.61 -18.10 -1.13
CA PRO A 305 13.57 -18.41 -2.56
C PRO A 305 12.22 -18.03 -3.18
N ASN A 306 12.23 -17.39 -4.36
CA ASN A 306 11.05 -16.89 -5.08
C ASN A 306 10.21 -15.80 -4.39
N LYS A 307 10.53 -15.40 -3.16
CA LYS A 307 9.82 -14.36 -2.41
C LYS A 307 10.71 -13.16 -2.05
N GLY A 308 12.02 -13.35 -1.89
CA GLY A 308 12.94 -12.33 -1.40
C GLY A 308 12.89 -12.18 0.12
N TRP A 309 13.11 -10.97 0.64
CA TRP A 309 12.96 -10.68 2.07
C TRP A 309 11.57 -10.11 2.36
N PRO A 310 10.66 -10.84 3.04
CA PRO A 310 9.39 -10.25 3.44
C PRO A 310 9.60 -9.15 4.49
N LEU A 311 8.88 -8.04 4.35
CA LEU A 311 8.81 -6.96 5.33
C LEU A 311 7.35 -6.81 5.76
N HIS A 312 7.04 -7.13 7.00
CA HIS A 312 5.67 -7.13 7.50
C HIS A 312 5.29 -5.73 7.98
N VAL A 313 4.33 -5.09 7.32
CA VAL A 313 3.90 -3.70 7.58
C VAL A 313 2.51 -3.71 8.22
N TYR A 314 2.43 -3.43 9.52
CA TYR A 314 1.18 -3.34 10.27
C TYR A 314 0.66 -1.90 10.27
N GLN A 315 -0.57 -1.70 9.81
CA GLN A 315 -1.25 -0.42 9.78
C GLN A 315 -2.40 -0.44 10.78
N TYR A 316 -2.40 0.49 11.73
CA TYR A 316 -3.38 0.54 12.81
C TYR A 316 -4.45 1.60 12.54
N TYR A 317 -5.72 1.19 12.55
CA TYR A 317 -6.87 2.04 12.23
C TYR A 317 -7.75 2.19 13.45
N LEU A 318 -8.13 3.42 13.81
CA LEU A 318 -9.15 3.64 14.83
C LEU A 318 -10.52 3.72 14.15
N THR A 319 -11.40 2.77 14.45
CA THR A 319 -12.74 2.66 13.84
C THR A 319 -13.85 2.93 14.85
N TYR A 320 -14.98 3.38 14.33
CA TYR A 320 -16.24 3.41 15.09
C TYR A 320 -16.86 1.99 15.12
N GLU A 321 -17.78 1.73 16.07
CA GLU A 321 -18.46 0.42 16.23
C GLU A 321 -19.07 -0.12 14.93
N ASN A 322 -19.56 0.77 14.08
CA ASN A 322 -20.03 0.44 12.73
C ASN A 322 -18.84 0.56 11.76
N GLU A 323 -18.05 -0.52 11.60
CA GLU A 323 -16.76 -0.66 10.88
C GLU A 323 -16.57 0.06 9.53
N LYS A 324 -17.62 0.65 8.95
CA LYS A 324 -17.58 1.48 7.74
C LYS A 324 -16.83 2.80 7.96
N HIS A 325 -16.98 3.47 9.09
CA HIS A 325 -16.36 4.79 9.31
C HIS A 325 -15.12 4.68 10.21
N SER A 326 -14.04 5.39 9.85
CA SER A 326 -12.83 5.50 10.68
C SER A 326 -12.61 6.94 11.13
N VAL A 327 -11.88 7.13 12.23
CA VAL A 327 -11.47 8.48 12.68
C VAL A 327 -10.62 9.19 11.62
N PHE A 328 -9.88 8.42 10.83
CA PHE A 328 -9.12 8.94 9.72
C PHE A 328 -10.02 9.52 8.62
N ASN A 329 -11.21 8.94 8.40
CA ASN A 329 -12.17 9.48 7.44
C ASN A 329 -12.65 10.87 7.89
N ASP A 330 -12.94 11.07 9.18
CA ASP A 330 -13.25 12.40 9.72
C ASP A 330 -12.09 13.37 9.51
N TYR A 331 -10.86 12.94 9.80
CA TYR A 331 -9.67 13.74 9.57
C TYR A 331 -9.56 14.20 8.10
N ILE A 332 -9.72 13.29 7.14
CA ILE A 332 -9.69 13.58 5.70
C ILE A 332 -10.81 14.54 5.30
N GLN A 333 -12.01 14.33 5.83
CA GLN A 333 -13.19 15.16 5.55
C GLN A 333 -13.01 16.61 6.05
N TYR A 334 -12.64 16.81 7.32
CA TYR A 334 -12.42 18.15 7.89
C TYR A 334 -11.19 18.85 7.31
N LYS A 335 -10.20 18.09 6.82
CA LYS A 335 -9.06 18.64 6.09
C LYS A 335 -9.45 19.15 4.70
N GLY A 336 -10.61 18.77 4.18
CA GLY A 336 -11.07 19.18 2.85
C GLY A 336 -10.36 18.44 1.71
N VAL A 337 -9.91 17.20 1.94
CA VAL A 337 -9.28 16.40 0.88
C VAL A 337 -10.35 15.99 -0.14
N ASP A 338 -10.20 16.46 -1.38
CA ASP A 338 -11.11 16.10 -2.46
C ASP A 338 -10.79 14.69 -3.00
N LEU A 339 -11.64 13.72 -2.67
CA LEU A 339 -11.51 12.34 -3.14
C LEU A 339 -11.53 12.23 -4.67
N ASN A 340 -12.22 13.13 -5.37
CA ASN A 340 -12.21 13.17 -6.83
C ASN A 340 -10.84 13.61 -7.37
N LEU A 341 -10.18 14.55 -6.69
CA LEU A 341 -8.82 14.97 -7.02
C LEU A 341 -7.80 13.84 -6.79
N HIS A 342 -8.03 13.00 -5.78
CA HIS A 342 -7.18 11.82 -5.54
C HIS A 342 -7.32 10.75 -6.64
N LEU A 343 -8.56 10.40 -7.01
CA LEU A 343 -8.82 9.49 -8.13
C LEU A 343 -8.25 10.04 -9.44
N PHE A 344 -8.41 11.34 -9.66
CA PHE A 344 -7.86 12.05 -10.79
C PHE A 344 -6.32 11.96 -10.82
N SER A 345 -5.64 12.18 -9.70
CA SER A 345 -4.17 12.04 -9.57
C SER A 345 -3.69 10.64 -9.96
N ARG A 346 -4.39 9.60 -9.51
CA ARG A 346 -4.06 8.21 -9.83
C ARG A 346 -4.20 7.92 -11.33
N ASN A 347 -5.22 8.48 -11.99
CA ASN A 347 -5.42 8.30 -13.42
C ASN A 347 -4.32 9.01 -14.23
N ILE A 348 -3.89 10.20 -13.81
CA ILE A 348 -2.74 10.90 -14.39
C ILE A 348 -1.46 10.08 -14.23
N GLU A 349 -1.20 9.58 -13.03
CA GLU A 349 -0.02 8.75 -12.75
C GLU A 349 0.02 7.54 -13.69
N LYS A 350 -1.08 6.78 -13.75
CA LYS A 350 -1.19 5.64 -14.67
C LYS A 350 -0.91 6.08 -16.11
N LEU A 351 -1.60 7.08 -16.61
CA LEU A 351 -1.47 7.52 -18.00
C LEU A 351 -0.03 7.97 -18.32
N ALA A 352 0.61 8.71 -17.43
CA ALA A 352 2.00 9.14 -17.57
C ALA A 352 2.99 7.96 -17.58
N ILE A 353 2.80 6.96 -16.72
CA ILE A 353 3.57 5.70 -16.73
C ILE A 353 3.35 4.93 -18.03
N TYR A 354 2.10 4.83 -18.49
CA TYR A 354 1.74 4.18 -19.74
C TYR A 354 2.35 4.88 -20.97
N SER A 355 2.64 6.18 -20.84
CA SER A 355 3.25 7.06 -21.83
C SER A 355 4.78 7.05 -21.82
N ALA A 356 5.41 6.36 -20.86
CA ALA A 356 6.86 6.37 -20.69
C ALA A 356 7.59 5.73 -21.88
N VAL A 357 8.70 6.35 -22.30
CA VAL A 357 9.46 5.99 -23.50
C VAL A 357 10.11 4.61 -23.40
N ASP A 358 10.50 4.19 -22.20
CA ASP A 358 11.17 2.93 -21.91
C ASP A 358 10.23 1.87 -21.34
N ARG A 359 8.91 2.08 -21.40
CA ARG A 359 7.88 1.17 -20.87
C ARG A 359 8.11 -0.28 -21.31
N TYR A 360 8.31 -0.52 -22.60
CA TYR A 360 8.50 -1.87 -23.14
C TYR A 360 9.88 -2.46 -22.83
N LEU A 361 10.89 -1.61 -22.60
CA LEU A 361 12.25 -2.03 -22.22
C LEU A 361 12.30 -2.45 -20.75
N ASN A 362 11.58 -1.73 -19.89
CA ASN A 362 11.53 -1.94 -18.45
C ASN A 362 10.39 -2.89 -17.99
N ILE A 363 9.57 -3.40 -18.92
CA ILE A 363 8.38 -4.20 -18.56
C ILE A 363 8.70 -5.37 -17.63
N ASN A 364 9.81 -6.08 -17.85
CA ASN A 364 10.18 -7.24 -17.05
C ASN A 364 10.65 -6.89 -15.64
N ILE A 365 11.18 -5.68 -15.43
CA ILE A 365 11.60 -5.22 -14.10
C ILE A 365 10.48 -4.48 -13.35
N ASN A 366 9.56 -3.84 -14.07
CA ASN A 366 8.39 -3.18 -13.49
C ASN A 366 7.24 -4.16 -13.16
N LYS A 367 7.22 -5.38 -13.75
CA LYS A 367 6.15 -6.40 -13.60
C LYS A 367 5.83 -6.80 -12.15
N PHE A 368 6.77 -6.67 -11.22
CA PHE A 368 6.52 -7.02 -9.81
C PHE A 368 5.53 -6.08 -9.10
N GLN A 369 5.23 -4.92 -9.70
CA GLN A 369 4.23 -3.98 -9.21
C GLN A 369 2.80 -4.56 -9.24
N SER A 370 2.45 -5.37 -10.25
CA SER A 370 1.08 -5.85 -10.43
C SER A 370 0.62 -6.89 -9.40
N LYS A 371 1.54 -7.54 -8.67
CA LYS A 371 1.17 -8.48 -7.58
C LYS A 371 0.96 -7.81 -6.23
N VAL A 372 1.44 -6.57 -6.09
CA VAL A 372 1.41 -5.80 -4.83
C VAL A 372 0.25 -4.81 -4.85
N ASP A 373 -0.07 -4.22 -6.00
CA ASP A 373 -1.26 -3.35 -6.14
C ASP A 373 -2.57 -4.11 -5.84
N ASP A 374 -2.63 -5.43 -6.11
CA ASP A 374 -3.77 -6.29 -5.75
C ASP A 374 -3.86 -6.62 -4.24
N ASN A 375 -2.74 -6.58 -3.50
CA ASN A 375 -2.66 -7.00 -2.09
C ASN A 375 -2.49 -5.85 -1.09
N THR A 376 -2.15 -4.63 -1.54
CA THR A 376 -1.78 -3.52 -0.63
C THR A 376 -2.79 -2.39 -0.55
N MET A 377 -3.95 -2.55 -1.20
CA MET A 377 -5.10 -1.66 -1.04
C MET A 377 -6.44 -2.40 -0.87
N SER A 378 -6.44 -3.62 -0.31
CA SER A 378 -7.68 -4.16 0.26
C SER A 378 -7.94 -3.49 1.61
N ASP A 379 -9.09 -2.84 1.76
CA ASP A 379 -9.63 -2.12 2.94
C ASP A 379 -9.36 -0.61 3.02
N THR A 380 -9.61 0.12 1.93
CA THR A 380 -10.39 1.37 2.04
C THR A 380 -11.12 1.54 0.70
N TYR A 381 -12.37 1.07 0.67
CA TYR A 381 -13.39 1.33 -0.35
C TYR A 381 -13.02 1.07 -1.83
N LEU A 382 -13.07 -0.21 -2.24
CA LEU A 382 -13.82 -0.74 -3.39
C LEU A 382 -13.59 -2.26 -3.46
N LEU A 383 -14.61 -3.00 -3.93
CA LEU A 383 -14.70 -4.47 -4.11
C LEU A 383 -15.19 -5.28 -2.89
N LYS A 384 -16.49 -5.15 -2.58
CA LYS A 384 -17.31 -6.35 -2.35
C LYS A 384 -18.18 -6.59 -3.58
N GLY A 385 -17.99 -7.75 -4.21
CA GLY A 385 -18.80 -8.20 -5.34
C GLY A 385 -18.15 -9.35 -6.11
N SER A 386 -18.29 -10.55 -5.56
CA SER A 386 -18.70 -11.77 -6.29
C SER A 386 -17.94 -12.19 -7.56
N GLY A 387 -17.18 -13.29 -7.44
CA GLY A 387 -17.19 -14.35 -8.44
C GLY A 387 -16.02 -14.43 -9.43
N GLY A 388 -15.32 -15.57 -9.38
CA GLY A 388 -14.88 -16.27 -10.59
C GLY A 388 -13.50 -15.91 -11.12
N SER A 389 -12.56 -16.83 -10.89
CA SER A 389 -11.39 -17.07 -11.73
C SER A 389 -11.74 -16.96 -13.22
N GLN A 390 -11.28 -15.93 -13.92
CA GLN A 390 -11.38 -15.91 -15.39
C GLN A 390 -10.20 -16.68 -15.99
N SER A 391 -10.45 -17.98 -16.15
CA SER A 391 -9.90 -18.76 -17.27
C SER A 391 -10.30 -18.09 -18.58
N TYR A 392 -9.36 -17.90 -19.50
CA TYR A 392 -9.68 -17.55 -20.88
C TYR A 392 -10.57 -18.64 -21.50
N ASN A 393 -11.88 -18.40 -21.59
CA ASN A 393 -12.81 -19.29 -22.28
C ASN A 393 -12.62 -19.14 -23.80
N PHE A 394 -11.69 -19.91 -24.37
CA PHE A 394 -11.74 -20.28 -25.78
C PHE A 394 -12.90 -21.27 -25.96
N ASN A 395 -14.12 -20.76 -26.14
CA ASN A 395 -15.29 -21.58 -26.49
C ASN A 395 -15.67 -21.41 -27.97
N THR A 396 -14.66 -21.22 -28.83
CA THR A 396 -14.88 -21.25 -30.28
C THR A 396 -15.32 -22.66 -30.65
N GLY A 397 -16.38 -22.84 -31.45
CA GLY A 397 -16.77 -24.16 -31.94
C GLY A 397 -17.59 -25.09 -31.03
N CYS A 398 -17.95 -24.71 -29.79
CA CYS A 398 -18.82 -25.53 -28.93
C CYS A 398 -20.32 -25.21 -29.07
N ASN A 399 -20.67 -23.96 -29.38
CA ASN A 399 -22.04 -23.53 -29.63
C ASN A 399 -22.19 -23.14 -31.09
N VAL A 400 -22.42 -24.11 -31.97
CA VAL A 400 -22.56 -23.85 -33.41
C VAL A 400 -23.94 -24.29 -33.87
N SER A 401 -24.87 -23.35 -34.02
CA SER A 401 -26.13 -23.55 -34.74
C SER A 401 -25.94 -23.45 -36.27
N ASP A 402 -24.79 -22.98 -36.76
CA ASP A 402 -24.53 -22.71 -38.17
C ASP A 402 -23.40 -23.55 -38.78
N LYS A 403 -23.79 -24.41 -39.74
CA LYS A 403 -23.04 -25.16 -40.78
C LYS A 403 -21.54 -25.41 -40.53
N CYS A 404 -21.22 -26.62 -40.09
CA CYS A 404 -19.90 -27.22 -40.23
C CYS A 404 -19.52 -27.27 -41.73
N GLY A 405 -18.59 -26.40 -42.16
CA GLY A 405 -18.12 -26.38 -43.55
C GLY A 405 -17.13 -27.51 -43.85
N VAL A 406 -16.86 -27.81 -45.11
CA VAL A 406 -15.89 -28.85 -45.55
C VAL A 406 -14.44 -28.53 -45.09
N ARG A 407 -14.14 -27.25 -44.80
CA ARG A 407 -12.86 -26.76 -44.29
C ARG A 407 -13.05 -26.01 -42.96
N SER A 408 -11.94 -25.67 -42.28
CA SER A 408 -11.93 -24.79 -41.11
C SER A 408 -12.69 -23.50 -41.40
N THR A 409 -13.64 -23.15 -40.53
CA THR A 409 -14.41 -21.91 -40.60
C THR A 409 -14.04 -21.01 -39.43
N LYS A 410 -14.52 -19.76 -39.44
CA LYS A 410 -14.36 -18.86 -38.29
C LYS A 410 -15.04 -19.40 -37.02
N THR A 411 -16.13 -20.16 -37.18
CA THR A 411 -16.89 -20.75 -36.07
C THR A 411 -16.31 -22.08 -35.59
N VAL A 412 -15.77 -22.91 -36.49
CA VAL A 412 -15.09 -24.18 -36.19
C VAL A 412 -13.70 -24.18 -36.84
N PRO A 413 -12.70 -23.54 -36.22
CA PRO A 413 -11.39 -23.37 -36.84
C PRO A 413 -10.52 -24.64 -36.79
N PHE A 414 -10.96 -25.69 -36.09
CA PHE A 414 -10.20 -26.92 -35.86
C PHE A 414 -10.03 -27.76 -37.13
N SER A 415 -8.87 -28.38 -37.30
CA SER A 415 -8.65 -29.37 -38.37
C SER A 415 -9.19 -30.76 -37.97
N ILE A 416 -9.56 -31.60 -38.95
CA ILE A 416 -9.97 -33.00 -38.69
C ILE A 416 -8.86 -33.76 -37.96
N LYS A 417 -7.60 -33.49 -38.29
CA LYS A 417 -6.43 -34.10 -37.66
C LYS A 417 -6.35 -33.77 -36.17
N LEU A 418 -6.59 -32.51 -35.80
CA LEU A 418 -6.62 -32.06 -34.41
C LEU A 418 -7.78 -32.71 -33.64
N MET A 419 -9.00 -32.66 -34.20
CA MET A 419 -10.18 -33.27 -33.57
C MET A 419 -10.00 -34.79 -33.39
N LYS A 420 -9.47 -35.48 -34.41
CA LYS A 420 -9.16 -36.92 -34.33
C LYS A 420 -8.12 -37.23 -33.26
N SER A 421 -7.07 -36.40 -33.11
CA SER A 421 -6.02 -36.64 -32.10
C SER A 421 -6.51 -36.54 -30.65
N ILE A 422 -7.65 -35.86 -30.44
CA ILE A 422 -8.20 -35.58 -29.12
C ILE A 422 -9.38 -36.51 -28.79
N TYR A 423 -10.02 -37.08 -29.82
CA TYR A 423 -11.17 -37.96 -29.66
C TYR A 423 -10.72 -39.32 -29.11
N LYS A 424 -11.02 -39.58 -27.82
CA LYS A 424 -10.56 -40.78 -27.09
C LYS A 424 -11.43 -42.01 -27.34
N SER A 425 -12.67 -41.85 -27.79
CA SER A 425 -13.59 -42.97 -28.02
C SER A 425 -13.28 -43.70 -29.32
N LYS A 426 -13.62 -45.00 -29.39
CA LYS A 426 -13.40 -45.82 -30.59
C LYS A 426 -14.18 -45.21 -31.77
N LEU A 427 -13.46 -44.90 -32.86
CA LEU A 427 -14.09 -44.42 -34.08
C LEU A 427 -14.88 -45.57 -34.72
N PRO A 428 -16.02 -45.29 -35.40
CA PRO A 428 -16.73 -46.30 -36.18
C PRO A 428 -15.78 -46.99 -37.16
N SER A 429 -15.94 -48.30 -37.38
CA SER A 429 -15.10 -49.07 -38.32
C SER A 429 -15.12 -48.48 -39.74
N THR A 430 -16.24 -47.85 -40.13
CA THR A 430 -16.44 -47.16 -41.41
C THR A 430 -15.78 -45.77 -41.48
N PHE A 431 -15.25 -45.23 -40.38
CA PHE A 431 -14.78 -43.84 -40.31
C PHE A 431 -13.67 -43.53 -41.31
N ASN A 432 -12.78 -44.49 -41.59
CA ASN A 432 -11.68 -44.27 -42.53
C ASN A 432 -12.15 -44.20 -43.99
N ILE A 433 -13.31 -44.78 -44.31
CA ILE A 433 -13.91 -44.84 -45.65
C ILE A 433 -14.75 -43.58 -45.94
N LEU A 434 -15.16 -42.83 -44.91
CA LEU A 434 -15.92 -41.59 -45.05
C LEU A 434 -15.17 -40.51 -45.85
N SER A 435 -15.91 -39.70 -46.60
CA SER A 435 -15.40 -38.50 -47.25
C SER A 435 -14.91 -37.45 -46.23
N THR A 436 -14.07 -36.51 -46.67
CA THR A 436 -13.54 -35.45 -45.79
C THR A 436 -14.64 -34.62 -45.15
N LYS A 437 -15.75 -34.39 -45.87
CA LYS A 437 -16.93 -33.69 -45.35
C LYS A 437 -17.60 -34.50 -44.24
N GLU A 438 -17.88 -35.78 -44.49
CA GLU A 438 -18.53 -36.66 -43.51
C GLU A 438 -17.67 -36.89 -42.24
N LYS A 439 -16.34 -36.99 -42.40
CA LYS A 439 -15.40 -37.04 -41.26
C LYS A 439 -15.46 -35.78 -40.40
N ARG A 440 -15.63 -34.63 -41.05
CA ARG A 440 -15.70 -33.34 -40.36
C ARG A 440 -17.05 -33.13 -39.70
N ASP A 441 -18.13 -33.50 -40.38
CA ASP A 441 -19.49 -33.46 -39.84
C ASP A 441 -19.62 -34.37 -38.61
N PHE A 442 -18.99 -35.56 -38.64
CA PHE A 442 -18.90 -36.44 -37.47
C PHE A 442 -18.29 -35.74 -36.24
N PHE A 443 -17.12 -35.09 -36.40
CA PHE A 443 -16.49 -34.40 -35.27
C PHE A 443 -17.23 -33.12 -34.86
N CYS A 444 -17.80 -32.37 -35.81
CA CYS A 444 -18.63 -31.20 -35.51
C CYS A 444 -19.86 -31.59 -34.67
N LYS A 445 -20.52 -32.71 -34.99
CA LYS A 445 -21.60 -33.24 -34.17
C LYS A 445 -21.11 -33.62 -32.76
N LYS A 446 -19.91 -34.22 -32.66
CA LYS A 446 -19.32 -34.56 -31.35
C LYS A 446 -18.88 -33.36 -30.53
N LEU A 447 -18.48 -32.25 -31.15
CA LEU A 447 -18.20 -31.00 -30.45
C LEU A 447 -19.46 -30.40 -29.82
N GLN A 448 -20.62 -30.56 -30.47
CA GLN A 448 -21.91 -30.12 -29.93
C GLN A 448 -22.43 -31.06 -28.84
N GLU A 449 -22.30 -32.37 -29.03
CA GLU A 449 -22.84 -33.38 -28.10
C GLU A 449 -21.98 -33.55 -26.83
N ASN A 450 -20.69 -33.22 -26.88
CA ASN A 450 -19.76 -33.45 -25.77
C ASN A 450 -18.93 -32.21 -25.47
N TYR A 451 -19.34 -31.50 -24.41
CA TYR A 451 -18.71 -30.27 -23.94
C TYR A 451 -17.24 -30.48 -23.53
N ASP A 452 -16.90 -31.62 -22.92
CA ASP A 452 -15.53 -31.93 -22.51
C ASP A 452 -14.61 -32.16 -23.72
N PHE A 453 -15.09 -32.89 -24.72
CA PHE A 453 -14.37 -33.06 -25.98
C PHE A 453 -14.15 -31.71 -26.66
N CYS A 454 -15.16 -30.83 -26.66
CA CYS A 454 -15.03 -29.49 -27.22
C CYS A 454 -14.00 -28.63 -26.49
N ASN A 455 -14.01 -28.63 -25.17
CA ASN A 455 -13.01 -27.91 -24.36
C ASN A 455 -11.60 -28.42 -24.62
N LEU A 456 -11.40 -29.73 -24.74
CA LEU A 456 -10.10 -30.32 -25.03
C LEU A 456 -9.60 -29.91 -26.42
N VAL A 457 -10.48 -29.89 -27.43
CA VAL A 457 -10.15 -29.43 -28.79
C VAL A 457 -9.81 -27.94 -28.81
N ASN A 458 -10.57 -27.11 -28.10
CA ASN A 458 -10.29 -25.68 -27.94
C ASN A 458 -8.94 -25.42 -27.26
N ASN A 459 -8.65 -26.12 -26.18
CA ASN A 459 -7.40 -25.98 -25.46
C ASN A 459 -6.20 -26.39 -26.31
N ALA A 460 -6.32 -27.49 -27.05
CA ALA A 460 -5.26 -27.93 -27.97
C ALA A 460 -5.09 -26.96 -29.15
N TYR A 461 -6.18 -26.39 -29.65
CA TYR A 461 -6.13 -25.36 -30.69
C TYR A 461 -5.44 -24.07 -30.19
N ALA A 462 -5.79 -23.59 -29.00
CA ALA A 462 -5.14 -22.45 -28.34
C ALA A 462 -3.64 -22.68 -28.14
N ARG A 463 -3.24 -23.89 -27.73
CA ARG A 463 -1.82 -24.29 -27.65
C ARG A 463 -1.13 -24.28 -29.01
N SER A 464 -1.79 -24.75 -30.07
CA SER A 464 -1.24 -24.72 -31.43
C SER A 464 -1.02 -23.29 -31.96
N LEU A 465 -1.73 -22.30 -31.39
CA LEU A 465 -1.57 -20.88 -31.68
C LEU A 465 -0.58 -20.17 -30.74
N GLY A 466 0.11 -20.91 -29.85
CA GLY A 466 1.09 -20.34 -28.92
C GLY A 466 0.49 -19.60 -27.72
N LEU A 467 -0.80 -19.79 -27.45
CA LEU A 467 -1.48 -19.25 -26.26
C LEU A 467 -1.27 -20.24 -25.10
N SER A 468 -0.29 -19.95 -24.25
CA SER A 468 0.11 -20.80 -23.11
C SER A 468 -0.81 -20.60 -21.90
N THR A 469 -1.39 -21.70 -21.40
CA THR A 469 -1.76 -21.89 -20.00
C THR A 469 -0.69 -22.78 -19.36
N ASN A 470 -0.03 -22.29 -18.32
CA ASN A 470 1.08 -22.99 -17.66
C ASN A 470 0.58 -23.97 -16.59
N GLU A 471 0.93 -25.25 -16.71
CA GLU A 471 1.37 -26.08 -15.59
C GLU A 471 2.49 -27.06 -16.03
N ASN A 472 3.66 -26.89 -15.39
CA ASN A 472 4.76 -27.80 -15.03
C ASN A 472 5.17 -29.06 -15.84
N LYS A 473 6.52 -29.24 -15.84
CA LYS A 473 7.37 -30.45 -16.03
C LYS A 473 7.59 -30.94 -17.48
N GLN A 474 8.75 -31.44 -17.90
CA GLN A 474 10.15 -31.55 -17.42
C GLN A 474 10.95 -32.23 -18.58
N ILE A 475 12.30 -32.07 -18.59
CA ILE A 475 13.32 -33.05 -19.11
C ILE A 475 13.47 -33.16 -20.66
N VAL A 476 14.64 -33.18 -21.35
CA VAL A 476 16.10 -33.18 -21.06
C VAL A 476 16.90 -33.09 -22.42
N LEU A 477 18.21 -32.76 -22.34
CA LEU A 477 19.35 -32.99 -23.28
C LEU A 477 19.54 -32.09 -24.54
N ARG A 478 20.63 -31.30 -24.55
CA ARG A 478 21.90 -31.69 -25.22
C ARG A 478 23.08 -30.78 -24.85
N LYS A 479 24.23 -31.43 -24.63
CA LYS A 479 25.58 -30.88 -24.46
C LYS A 479 26.01 -30.12 -25.72
N ASN A 480 26.86 -29.10 -25.55
CA ASN A 480 28.08 -28.92 -26.35
C ASN A 480 29.10 -28.08 -25.57
N THR A 481 30.34 -28.50 -25.70
CA THR A 481 31.58 -28.10 -25.01
C THR A 481 32.05 -26.67 -25.33
N PRO A 482 32.78 -26.02 -24.42
CA PRO A 482 33.52 -24.78 -24.69
C PRO A 482 35.00 -25.07 -25.00
N ASN A 483 35.54 -24.45 -26.05
CA ASN A 483 36.96 -24.14 -26.21
C ASN A 483 37.09 -22.98 -27.21
N ASP A 484 37.57 -21.83 -26.74
CA ASP A 484 38.84 -21.24 -27.16
C ASP A 484 38.91 -19.73 -26.87
N ASN A 485 39.89 -19.41 -26.01
CA ASN A 485 40.86 -18.31 -26.00
C ASN A 485 40.42 -16.83 -26.01
N ASN A 486 41.18 -16.06 -25.23
CA ASN A 486 40.74 -14.90 -24.47
C ASN A 486 41.65 -13.68 -24.68
N ASP A 487 42.26 -13.53 -25.87
CA ASP A 487 43.28 -12.50 -26.12
C ASP A 487 42.87 -11.41 -27.13
N ASP A 488 41.64 -11.40 -27.64
CA ASP A 488 41.19 -10.41 -28.64
C ASP A 488 40.31 -9.27 -28.08
N ILE A 489 40.07 -9.22 -26.77
CA ILE A 489 39.05 -8.31 -26.20
C ILE A 489 39.54 -6.85 -26.05
N GLU A 490 40.83 -6.58 -25.88
CA GLU A 490 41.31 -5.21 -25.64
C GLU A 490 41.35 -4.33 -26.90
N ASN A 491 41.52 -4.91 -28.10
CA ASN A 491 41.59 -4.14 -29.35
C ASN A 491 40.21 -3.90 -30.01
N ILE A 492 39.19 -4.67 -29.64
CA ILE A 492 37.83 -4.54 -30.20
C ILE A 492 37.08 -3.34 -29.58
N VAL A 493 37.37 -3.00 -28.32
CA VAL A 493 36.64 -1.97 -27.56
C VAL A 493 36.91 -0.54 -28.07
N ASP A 494 38.11 -0.28 -28.60
CA ASP A 494 38.49 1.08 -29.04
C ASP A 494 38.07 1.36 -30.51
N GLU A 495 38.07 0.33 -31.36
CA GLU A 495 37.58 0.35 -32.75
C GLU A 495 36.05 0.43 -32.84
N GLU A 496 35.31 -0.35 -32.04
CA GLU A 496 33.84 -0.29 -31.99
C GLU A 496 33.33 1.04 -31.41
N GLN A 497 34.06 1.67 -30.48
CA GLN A 497 33.70 2.97 -29.91
C GLN A 497 33.97 4.12 -30.88
N LYS A 498 35.08 4.10 -31.61
CA LYS A 498 35.35 5.07 -32.69
C LYS A 498 34.33 4.91 -33.82
N LYS A 499 34.01 3.67 -34.22
CA LYS A 499 32.89 3.38 -35.14
C LYS A 499 31.57 3.86 -34.57
N ALA A 500 31.26 3.65 -33.29
CA ALA A 500 30.01 4.13 -32.68
C ALA A 500 29.93 5.67 -32.61
N ILE A 501 31.03 6.38 -32.40
CA ILE A 501 31.08 7.85 -32.41
C ILE A 501 30.89 8.38 -33.84
N GLN A 502 31.47 7.71 -34.84
CA GLN A 502 31.34 8.06 -36.26
C GLN A 502 29.96 7.68 -36.83
N LEU A 503 29.39 6.52 -36.45
CA LEU A 503 28.04 6.05 -36.80
C LEU A 503 26.93 6.85 -36.07
N LYS A 504 27.22 7.45 -34.90
CA LYS A 504 26.24 8.27 -34.15
C LYS A 504 26.20 9.73 -34.60
N ARG A 505 27.24 10.24 -35.27
CA ARG A 505 27.16 11.51 -36.01
C ARG A 505 26.12 11.45 -37.15
N SER A 506 25.80 10.26 -37.66
CA SER A 506 24.79 10.04 -38.71
C SER A 506 23.42 9.57 -38.20
N VAL A 507 23.23 9.32 -36.90
CA VAL A 507 21.88 9.20 -36.32
C VAL A 507 21.31 10.61 -36.17
N ARG A 508 20.98 11.25 -37.30
CA ARG A 508 19.84 12.17 -37.31
C ARG A 508 18.69 11.33 -36.77
N PHE A 509 18.11 11.72 -35.62
CA PHE A 509 16.78 11.25 -35.26
C PHE A 509 15.86 11.67 -36.42
N LYS A 510 15.71 10.82 -37.45
CA LYS A 510 14.72 10.96 -38.54
C LYS A 510 13.40 11.33 -37.86
N ASN A 511 12.88 12.53 -38.12
CA ASN A 511 11.67 13.17 -37.56
C ASN A 511 10.89 12.34 -36.53
N THR A 512 11.51 12.00 -35.39
CA THR A 512 10.84 11.22 -34.33
C THR A 512 9.77 12.07 -33.63
N GLU A 513 9.89 13.39 -33.75
CA GLU A 513 8.92 14.35 -33.28
C GLU A 513 7.58 14.24 -33.99
N ASP A 514 7.57 13.93 -35.30
CA ASP A 514 6.35 13.90 -36.12
C ASP A 514 5.63 12.55 -36.11
N MET A 515 6.30 11.49 -35.64
CA MET A 515 5.69 10.16 -35.48
C MET A 515 4.48 10.21 -34.53
N SER A 516 3.49 9.35 -34.74
CA SER A 516 2.48 9.12 -33.69
C SER A 516 3.13 8.52 -32.43
N TYR A 517 2.43 8.56 -31.31
CA TYR A 517 2.89 7.91 -30.08
C TYR A 517 3.19 6.42 -30.28
N GLU A 518 2.34 5.69 -31.00
CA GLU A 518 2.51 4.25 -31.25
C GLU A 518 3.72 3.96 -32.16
N GLU A 519 3.90 4.75 -33.21
CA GLU A 519 5.04 4.64 -34.12
C GLU A 519 6.35 4.90 -33.39
N PHE A 520 6.36 5.95 -32.57
CA PHE A 520 7.50 6.31 -31.76
C PHE A 520 7.87 5.21 -30.76
N GLN A 521 6.88 4.61 -30.08
CA GLN A 521 7.13 3.49 -29.16
C GLN A 521 7.72 2.26 -29.87
N LYS A 522 7.22 1.92 -31.07
CA LYS A 522 7.78 0.84 -31.89
C LYS A 522 9.22 1.15 -32.30
N TYR A 523 9.50 2.39 -32.71
CA TYR A 523 10.86 2.84 -33.04
C TYR A 523 11.80 2.69 -31.85
N VAL A 524 11.41 3.17 -30.67
CA VAL A 524 12.25 3.08 -29.46
C VAL A 524 12.52 1.63 -29.08
N ASN A 525 11.50 0.77 -29.04
CA ASN A 525 11.66 -0.64 -28.69
C ASN A 525 12.57 -1.40 -29.69
N LYS A 526 12.58 -0.99 -30.97
CA LYS A 526 13.49 -1.54 -31.98
C LYS A 526 14.92 -1.04 -31.81
N MET A 527 15.13 0.28 -31.74
CA MET A 527 16.45 0.90 -31.72
C MET A 527 17.20 0.67 -30.39
N PHE A 528 16.47 0.59 -29.28
CA PHE A 528 17.01 0.46 -27.95
C PHE A 528 16.83 -0.95 -27.36
N LYS A 529 16.56 -1.95 -28.21
CA LYS A 529 16.32 -3.36 -27.82
C LYS A 529 17.40 -3.93 -26.89
N LYS A 530 18.67 -3.52 -27.06
CA LYS A 530 19.78 -3.98 -26.21
C LYS A 530 19.63 -3.62 -24.72
N TYR A 531 18.86 -2.57 -24.41
CA TYR A 531 18.58 -2.12 -23.05
C TYR A 531 17.31 -2.75 -22.46
N LYS A 532 16.68 -3.70 -23.15
CA LYS A 532 15.51 -4.41 -22.64
C LYS A 532 15.91 -5.33 -21.49
N TYR A 533 15.21 -5.28 -20.36
CA TYR A 533 15.44 -6.23 -19.26
C TYR A 533 14.97 -7.62 -19.63
N GLU A 534 15.78 -8.62 -19.29
CA GLU A 534 15.37 -10.02 -19.40
C GLU A 534 14.38 -10.37 -18.27
N PRO A 535 13.60 -11.45 -18.42
CA PRO A 535 12.80 -12.00 -17.33
C PRO A 535 13.67 -12.24 -16.09
N ILE A 536 13.21 -11.74 -14.95
CA ILE A 536 13.99 -11.77 -13.71
C ILE A 536 13.89 -13.16 -13.06
N LYS A 537 15.06 -13.73 -12.71
CA LYS A 537 15.17 -14.88 -11.80
C LYS A 537 15.33 -14.36 -10.38
N ILE A 538 14.53 -14.84 -9.42
CA ILE A 538 14.55 -14.36 -8.04
C ILE A 538 15.68 -15.06 -7.28
N GLU A 539 16.84 -14.41 -7.25
CA GLU A 539 18.05 -14.83 -6.54
C GLU A 539 18.58 -13.69 -5.67
N ASN A 540 19.36 -14.03 -4.63
CA ASN A 540 19.92 -13.02 -3.73
C ASN A 540 21.11 -12.30 -4.39
N ASN A 541 20.88 -11.07 -4.85
CA ASN A 541 21.91 -10.24 -5.49
C ASN A 541 22.69 -9.36 -4.50
N CYS A 542 22.48 -9.53 -3.19
CA CYS A 542 23.16 -8.75 -2.16
C CYS A 542 24.36 -9.47 -1.54
N ILE A 543 24.59 -10.73 -1.92
CA ILE A 543 25.81 -11.46 -1.57
C ILE A 543 26.89 -11.01 -2.55
N LYS A 544 27.94 -10.35 -2.05
CA LYS A 544 29.11 -10.02 -2.87
C LYS A 544 29.77 -11.33 -3.33
N LYS A 545 29.88 -11.53 -4.64
CA LYS A 545 30.88 -12.47 -5.17
C LYS A 545 32.22 -11.75 -5.02
N ASN A 546 33.12 -12.31 -4.21
CA ASN A 546 34.51 -11.83 -4.13
C ASN A 546 35.22 -12.18 -5.44
N ASP A 547 34.91 -11.44 -6.52
CA ASP A 547 35.77 -11.41 -7.68
C ASP A 547 36.86 -10.37 -7.40
N SER A 548 38.06 -10.85 -7.08
CA SER A 548 39.25 -10.04 -6.75
C SER A 548 39.76 -9.15 -7.89
N ASN A 549 39.13 -9.20 -9.08
CA ASN A 549 39.57 -8.49 -10.29
C ASN A 549 38.68 -7.30 -10.69
N ILE A 550 37.66 -6.92 -9.91
CA ILE A 550 36.79 -5.78 -10.24
C ILE A 550 37.05 -4.63 -9.26
N ASP A 551 37.56 -3.50 -9.75
CA ASP A 551 37.64 -2.27 -8.94
C ASP A 551 36.22 -1.81 -8.57
N GLU A 552 35.86 -1.98 -7.29
CA GLU A 552 34.54 -1.66 -6.76
C GLU A 552 34.16 -0.17 -6.92
N ARG A 553 35.14 0.72 -7.20
CA ARG A 553 34.88 2.13 -7.47
C ARG A 553 34.26 2.34 -8.84
N ILE A 554 34.53 1.48 -9.82
CA ILE A 554 33.97 1.62 -11.17
C ILE A 554 32.55 1.04 -11.21
N VAL A 555 31.56 1.89 -11.44
CA VAL A 555 30.16 1.46 -11.44
C VAL A 555 29.79 0.84 -12.79
N ASN A 556 29.21 -0.36 -12.75
CA ASN A 556 28.54 -0.97 -13.89
C ASN A 556 27.11 -0.44 -14.00
N PHE A 557 26.80 0.20 -15.13
CA PHE A 557 25.48 0.78 -15.35
C PHE A 557 24.42 -0.29 -15.58
N THR A 558 23.24 -0.04 -15.04
CA THR A 558 22.04 -0.84 -15.35
C THR A 558 21.52 -0.53 -16.76
N LYS A 559 20.74 -1.45 -17.34
CA LYS A 559 20.16 -1.25 -18.67
C LYS A 559 19.34 0.06 -18.78
N SER A 560 18.63 0.45 -17.72
CA SER A 560 17.89 1.73 -17.69
C SER A 560 18.81 2.95 -17.64
N GLN A 561 19.91 2.87 -16.89
CA GLN A 561 20.92 3.94 -16.84
C GLN A 561 21.57 4.14 -18.21
N GLU A 562 21.96 3.05 -18.87
CA GLU A 562 22.53 3.09 -20.22
C GLU A 562 21.52 3.60 -21.26
N PHE A 563 20.26 3.18 -21.15
CA PHE A 563 19.18 3.69 -22.00
C PHE A 563 19.07 5.21 -21.87
N VAL A 564 18.86 5.74 -20.66
CA VAL A 564 18.71 7.19 -20.44
C VAL A 564 19.94 7.95 -20.93
N THR A 565 21.14 7.44 -20.66
CA THR A 565 22.42 8.03 -21.10
C THR A 565 22.52 8.14 -22.63
N ASN A 566 22.04 7.13 -23.35
CA ASN A 566 22.13 7.11 -24.83
C ASN A 566 20.90 7.72 -25.52
N TYR A 567 19.78 7.84 -24.80
CA TYR A 567 18.53 8.40 -25.33
C TYR A 567 18.49 9.93 -25.18
N PHE A 568 18.82 10.44 -23.99
CA PHE A 568 18.78 11.88 -23.72
C PHE A 568 20.10 12.54 -24.07
N THR A 569 20.21 12.96 -25.33
CA THR A 569 21.40 13.59 -25.90
C THR A 569 21.11 15.05 -26.30
N PRO A 570 22.12 15.88 -26.59
CA PRO A 570 21.90 17.26 -27.06
C PRO A 570 20.92 17.40 -28.24
N ASN A 571 20.85 16.38 -29.11
CA ASN A 571 19.97 16.35 -30.29
C ASN A 571 18.55 15.84 -30.00
N HIS A 572 18.21 15.55 -28.75
CA HIS A 572 16.85 15.12 -28.37
C HIS A 572 15.81 16.19 -28.78
N PHE A 573 14.65 15.77 -29.31
CA PHE A 573 13.65 16.72 -29.83
C PHE A 573 12.94 17.51 -28.71
N GLY A 574 12.73 16.89 -27.55
CA GLY A 574 12.14 17.54 -26.37
C GLY A 574 13.08 18.55 -25.69
N LYS A 575 12.54 19.49 -24.92
CA LYS A 575 13.32 20.41 -24.07
C LYS A 575 13.95 19.69 -22.89
N GLY A 576 13.40 18.55 -22.48
CA GLY A 576 13.97 17.77 -21.39
C GLY A 576 13.47 16.33 -21.32
N LEU A 577 13.84 15.67 -20.22
CA LEU A 577 13.40 14.33 -19.87
C LEU A 577 13.13 14.27 -18.36
N LEU A 578 11.97 13.71 -17.99
CA LEU A 578 11.65 13.31 -16.63
C LEU A 578 12.13 11.87 -16.39
N VAL A 579 13.12 11.72 -15.52
CA VAL A 579 13.57 10.45 -14.97
C VAL A 579 12.71 10.13 -13.74
N TRP A 580 11.54 9.55 -14.02
CA TRP A 580 10.62 9.05 -12.99
C TRP A 580 11.06 7.68 -12.51
N HIS A 581 12.14 7.66 -11.73
CA HIS A 581 12.70 6.42 -11.21
C HIS A 581 12.57 6.35 -9.70
N SER A 582 12.15 5.19 -9.19
CA SER A 582 12.03 4.91 -7.76
C SER A 582 13.35 5.12 -6.99
N VAL A 583 13.28 5.15 -5.65
CA VAL A 583 14.49 5.20 -4.80
C VAL A 583 15.35 3.96 -5.01
N GLY A 584 16.68 4.09 -4.89
CA GLY A 584 17.61 2.97 -5.05
C GLY A 584 17.88 2.52 -6.49
N THR A 585 17.33 3.18 -7.51
CA THR A 585 17.63 2.89 -8.93
C THR A 585 18.93 3.54 -9.44
N GLY A 586 19.59 4.37 -8.61
CA GLY A 586 20.81 5.06 -9.00
C GLY A 586 20.59 6.30 -9.88
N LYS A 587 19.54 7.10 -9.62
CA LYS A 587 19.23 8.36 -10.34
C LYS A 587 20.42 9.32 -10.45
N THR A 588 21.13 9.56 -9.34
CA THR A 588 22.33 10.42 -9.32
C THR A 588 23.39 9.93 -10.29
N CYS A 589 23.65 8.61 -10.30
CA CYS A 589 24.55 7.97 -11.25
C CYS A 589 24.06 8.10 -12.70
N THR A 590 22.75 7.95 -12.95
CA THR A 590 22.13 8.21 -14.27
C THR A 590 22.42 9.63 -14.75
N ALA A 591 22.21 10.64 -13.91
CA ALA A 591 22.43 12.04 -14.29
C ALA A 591 23.92 12.37 -14.50
N ILE A 592 24.82 11.84 -13.68
CA ILE A 592 26.28 11.97 -13.88
C ILE A 592 26.71 11.31 -15.20
N SER A 593 26.13 10.15 -15.52
CA SER A 593 26.36 9.45 -16.78
C SER A 593 25.89 10.29 -17.98
N VAL A 594 24.65 10.79 -17.96
CA VAL A 594 24.11 11.70 -19.00
C VAL A 594 25.02 12.92 -19.18
N LYS A 595 25.41 13.56 -18.08
CA LYS A 595 26.29 14.74 -18.06
C LYS A 595 27.60 14.50 -18.80
N SER A 596 28.34 13.48 -18.37
CA SER A 596 29.73 13.24 -18.80
C SER A 596 29.82 12.51 -20.15
N PHE A 597 28.78 11.77 -20.55
CA PHE A 597 28.81 10.95 -21.76
C PHE A 597 28.86 11.77 -23.06
N LEU A 598 27.93 12.72 -23.24
CA LEU A 598 27.84 13.54 -24.46
C LEU A 598 27.80 15.04 -24.19
N TYR A 599 27.10 15.50 -23.16
CA TYR A 599 26.93 16.93 -22.92
C TYR A 599 28.27 17.63 -22.68
N GLU A 600 29.08 17.15 -21.74
CA GLU A 600 30.42 17.72 -21.49
C GLU A 600 31.35 17.58 -22.70
N ARG A 601 31.30 16.45 -23.42
CA ARG A 601 32.10 16.22 -24.64
C ARG A 601 31.70 17.14 -25.79
N MET A 602 30.48 17.65 -25.80
CA MET A 602 29.97 18.62 -26.76
C MET A 602 30.01 20.07 -26.21
N ASN A 603 30.83 20.33 -25.20
CA ASN A 603 31.03 21.64 -24.58
C ASN A 603 29.75 22.28 -24.00
N TYR A 604 28.79 21.46 -23.56
CA TYR A 604 27.66 22.00 -22.81
C TYR A 604 28.10 22.45 -21.41
N SER A 605 27.55 23.57 -20.97
CA SER A 605 27.59 23.98 -19.56
C SER A 605 26.63 23.09 -18.76
N VAL A 606 27.00 22.72 -17.54
CA VAL A 606 26.18 21.83 -16.70
C VAL A 606 25.89 22.53 -15.38
N ILE A 607 24.60 22.62 -15.06
CA ILE A 607 24.08 23.15 -13.80
C ILE A 607 23.38 22.01 -13.07
N TRP A 608 23.78 21.76 -11.81
CA TRP A 608 23.12 20.79 -10.95
C TRP A 608 22.41 21.48 -9.79
N VAL A 609 21.09 21.31 -9.74
CA VAL A 609 20.21 21.87 -8.72
C VAL A 609 19.75 20.74 -7.78
N THR A 610 20.06 20.86 -6.49
CA THR A 610 19.67 19.88 -5.46
C THR A 610 19.58 20.55 -4.08
N ARG A 611 19.07 19.84 -3.08
CA ARG A 611 19.07 20.30 -1.68
C ARG A 611 20.48 20.39 -1.12
N THR A 612 20.69 21.30 -0.17
CA THR A 612 21.99 21.47 0.49
C THR A 612 22.50 20.17 1.12
N THR A 613 21.59 19.38 1.70
CA THR A 613 21.87 18.10 2.35
C THR A 613 22.25 16.97 1.38
N LEU A 614 22.04 17.12 0.07
CA LEU A 614 22.29 16.07 -0.94
C LEU A 614 23.52 16.36 -1.81
N LYS A 615 24.20 17.50 -1.62
CA LYS A 615 25.37 17.87 -2.43
C LYS A 615 26.52 16.87 -2.30
N GLU A 616 26.72 16.30 -1.11
CA GLU A 616 27.78 15.31 -0.85
C GLU A 616 27.59 14.02 -1.67
N ASP A 617 26.34 13.58 -1.84
CA ASP A 617 26.02 12.37 -2.60
C ASP A 617 26.41 12.49 -4.08
N ILE A 618 26.37 13.69 -4.65
CA ILE A 618 26.84 13.93 -6.03
C ILE A 618 28.33 13.62 -6.12
N TRP A 619 29.14 14.20 -5.24
CA TRP A 619 30.60 14.01 -5.24
C TRP A 619 30.99 12.57 -4.98
N LYS A 620 30.28 11.88 -4.08
CA LYS A 620 30.47 10.45 -3.82
C LYS A 620 30.24 9.61 -5.08
N ASN A 621 29.19 9.90 -5.85
CA ASN A 621 28.91 9.21 -7.13
C ASN A 621 29.76 9.71 -8.31
N MET A 622 30.63 10.70 -8.10
CA MET A 622 31.62 11.12 -9.10
C MET A 622 32.98 10.49 -8.84
N TYR A 623 33.40 10.39 -7.57
CA TYR A 623 34.78 10.04 -7.21
C TYR A 623 34.93 8.71 -6.47
N ASP A 624 33.96 8.33 -5.63
CA ASP A 624 34.05 7.10 -4.83
C ASP A 624 33.31 5.93 -5.48
N LYS A 625 32.22 6.23 -6.18
CA LYS A 625 31.47 5.35 -7.07
C LYS A 625 31.46 6.01 -8.44
N ILE A 626 32.50 5.79 -9.23
CA ILE A 626 32.79 6.51 -10.47
C ILE A 626 31.73 6.20 -11.54
N CYS A 627 30.69 7.05 -11.58
CA CYS A 627 29.66 7.07 -12.62
C CYS A 627 29.97 8.06 -13.75
N ASP A 628 31.02 8.86 -13.61
CA ASP A 628 31.39 9.87 -14.61
C ASP A 628 32.30 9.26 -15.67
N HIS A 629 31.88 9.32 -16.94
CA HIS A 629 32.62 8.73 -18.06
C HIS A 629 33.98 9.36 -18.31
N ILE A 630 34.15 10.66 -18.05
CA ILE A 630 35.41 11.37 -18.26
C ILE A 630 36.38 11.04 -17.12
N ILE A 631 35.89 11.00 -15.89
CA ILE A 631 36.69 10.59 -14.73
C ILE A 631 37.09 9.12 -14.85
N ARG A 632 36.15 8.25 -15.23
CA ARG A 632 36.40 6.81 -15.44
C ARG A 632 37.53 6.55 -16.45
N GLN A 633 37.62 7.35 -17.51
CA GLN A 633 38.68 7.22 -18.51
C GLN A 633 40.07 7.65 -18.01
N LYS A 634 40.13 8.48 -16.97
CA LYS A 634 41.39 9.03 -16.43
C LYS A 634 41.84 8.35 -15.14
N TYR A 635 40.96 7.54 -14.56
CA TYR A 635 41.21 6.81 -13.33
C TYR A 635 42.06 5.57 -13.62
N ASP A 636 43.20 5.48 -12.92
CA ASP A 636 44.21 4.43 -13.10
C ASP A 636 44.16 3.33 -12.02
N GLY A 637 43.17 3.36 -11.12
CA GLY A 637 43.04 2.41 -10.00
C GLY A 637 43.70 2.85 -8.69
N SER A 638 44.59 3.86 -8.72
CA SER A 638 45.39 4.28 -7.56
C SER A 638 45.04 5.68 -7.03
N GLN A 639 44.38 6.49 -7.85
CA GLN A 639 44.05 7.88 -7.56
C GLN A 639 43.02 8.06 -6.43
N ASP A 640 43.24 9.06 -5.58
CA ASP A 640 42.31 9.47 -4.53
C ASP A 640 41.22 10.45 -5.05
N SER A 641 40.19 10.69 -4.25
CA SER A 641 39.09 11.57 -4.65
C SER A 641 39.53 13.04 -4.82
N LYS A 642 40.71 13.46 -4.29
CA LYS A 642 41.25 14.81 -4.48
C LYS A 642 41.97 14.96 -5.81
N SER A 643 42.74 13.98 -6.25
CA SER A 643 43.41 14.01 -7.56
C SER A 643 42.39 13.98 -8.69
N LEU A 644 41.33 13.17 -8.58
CA LEU A 644 40.25 13.08 -9.56
C LEU A 644 39.46 14.38 -9.75
N LYS A 645 39.39 15.24 -8.72
CA LYS A 645 38.73 16.56 -8.82
C LYS A 645 39.37 17.46 -9.88
N LYS A 646 40.66 17.29 -10.18
CA LYS A 646 41.38 18.07 -11.20
C LYS A 646 40.85 17.81 -12.61
N HIS A 647 40.17 16.69 -12.83
CA HIS A 647 39.63 16.29 -14.13
C HIS A 647 38.20 16.81 -14.38
N LEU A 648 37.62 17.53 -13.42
CA LEU A 648 36.30 18.13 -13.53
C LEU A 648 36.27 19.20 -14.62
N SER A 649 35.23 19.17 -15.46
CA SER A 649 35.05 20.17 -16.50
C SER A 649 34.91 21.58 -15.92
N LYS A 650 35.60 22.56 -16.50
CA LYS A 650 35.40 23.99 -16.18
C LYS A 650 33.98 24.47 -16.51
N ARG A 651 33.25 23.74 -17.37
CA ARG A 651 31.86 24.00 -17.73
C ARG A 651 30.84 23.36 -16.77
N PHE A 652 31.29 22.55 -15.80
CA PHE A 652 30.44 22.11 -14.69
C PHE A 652 30.47 23.16 -13.57
N LEU A 653 29.30 23.73 -13.29
CA LEU A 653 29.14 24.68 -12.20
C LEU A 653 28.99 23.94 -10.86
N PRO A 654 29.42 24.54 -9.74
CA PRO A 654 29.20 23.95 -8.43
C PRO A 654 27.71 23.64 -8.17
N PRO A 655 27.36 22.48 -7.60
CA PRO A 655 25.97 22.17 -7.26
C PRO A 655 25.35 23.23 -6.35
N MET A 656 24.11 23.62 -6.65
CA MET A 656 23.44 24.76 -6.00
C MET A 656 22.01 24.40 -5.56
N SER A 657 21.48 25.16 -4.59
CA SER A 657 20.08 25.01 -4.17
C SER A 657 19.11 25.61 -5.20
N TYR A 658 17.82 25.29 -5.08
CA TYR A 658 16.78 25.83 -5.97
C TYR A 658 16.78 27.37 -5.96
N ARG A 659 16.83 27.99 -4.78
CA ARG A 659 16.94 29.46 -4.66
C ARG A 659 18.24 30.02 -5.26
N GLN A 660 19.37 29.35 -5.05
CA GLN A 660 20.64 29.78 -5.64
C GLN A 660 20.58 29.73 -7.17
N PHE A 661 19.88 28.76 -7.74
CA PHE A 661 19.64 28.64 -9.17
C PHE A 661 18.80 29.81 -9.70
N SER A 662 17.65 30.14 -9.08
CA SER A 662 16.87 31.32 -9.49
C SER A 662 17.66 32.63 -9.33
N ASN A 663 18.41 32.79 -8.23
CA ASN A 663 19.25 33.97 -8.01
C ASN A 663 20.36 34.09 -9.08
N MET A 664 20.93 32.97 -9.53
CA MET A 664 21.90 32.96 -10.61
C MET A 664 21.25 33.42 -11.92
N LEU A 665 20.06 32.90 -12.26
CA LEU A 665 19.34 33.31 -13.46
C LEU A 665 18.92 34.79 -13.43
N GLU A 666 18.76 35.37 -12.25
CA GLU A 666 18.52 36.80 -12.00
C GLU A 666 19.77 37.68 -12.07
N GLY A 667 20.98 37.10 -12.19
CA GLY A 667 22.22 37.87 -12.17
C GLY A 667 22.69 38.31 -10.78
N LYS A 668 22.18 37.70 -9.70
CA LYS A 668 22.49 38.08 -8.31
C LYS A 668 23.73 37.41 -7.72
N ASN A 669 24.51 36.67 -8.50
CA ASN A 669 25.71 35.98 -8.02
C ASN A 669 26.81 35.85 -9.09
N ASP A 670 28.04 35.60 -8.67
CA ASP A 670 29.20 35.47 -9.56
C ASP A 670 29.09 34.28 -10.52
N LEU A 671 28.26 33.29 -10.18
CA LEU A 671 27.99 32.15 -11.06
C LEU A 671 27.29 32.59 -12.35
N TYR A 672 26.49 33.67 -12.30
CA TYR A 672 25.93 34.29 -13.50
C TYR A 672 27.02 34.78 -14.45
N ASN A 673 27.98 35.56 -13.94
CA ASN A 673 29.08 36.11 -14.74
C ASN A 673 29.93 34.99 -15.37
N ARG A 674 30.18 33.90 -14.62
CA ARG A 674 30.85 32.71 -15.14
C ARG A 674 30.05 32.01 -16.23
N LEU A 675 28.72 31.93 -16.11
CA LEU A 675 27.89 31.31 -17.14
C LEU A 675 27.84 32.18 -18.40
N VAL A 676 27.72 33.50 -18.24
CA VAL A 676 27.81 34.48 -19.33
C VAL A 676 29.14 34.38 -20.06
N SER A 677 30.27 34.23 -19.37
CA SER A 677 31.58 34.06 -20.02
C SER A 677 31.69 32.75 -20.82
N LEU A 678 30.91 31.72 -20.46
CA LEU A 678 30.93 30.42 -21.13
C LEU A 678 29.93 30.30 -22.29
N ASN A 679 28.79 30.98 -22.19
CA ASN A 679 27.63 30.82 -23.08
C ASN A 679 27.29 32.08 -23.90
N GLY A 680 27.78 33.25 -23.48
CA GLY A 680 27.44 34.56 -24.04
C GLY A 680 26.32 35.27 -23.25
N THR A 681 26.02 36.50 -23.67
CA THR A 681 25.08 37.41 -22.98
C THR A 681 23.63 37.29 -23.48
N THR A 682 23.41 36.79 -24.70
CA THR A 682 22.08 36.78 -25.35
C THR A 682 21.16 35.66 -24.87
N ASP A 683 21.71 34.45 -24.73
CA ASP A 683 21.04 33.29 -24.14
C ASP A 683 21.98 32.67 -23.10
N ILE A 684 21.76 33.03 -21.84
CA ILE A 684 22.60 32.58 -20.73
C ILE A 684 22.56 31.05 -20.55
N LEU A 685 21.49 30.38 -21.01
CA LEU A 685 21.34 28.92 -20.96
C LEU A 685 21.68 28.25 -22.30
N LYS A 686 22.28 28.97 -23.25
CA LYS A 686 22.76 28.41 -24.51
C LYS A 686 23.69 27.24 -24.23
N ASN A 687 23.42 26.11 -24.88
CA ASN A 687 24.16 24.86 -24.74
C ASN A 687 24.35 24.47 -23.27
N THR A 688 23.27 24.51 -22.50
CA THR A 688 23.30 24.18 -21.07
C THR A 688 22.43 22.97 -20.76
N LEU A 689 22.96 22.04 -19.97
CA LEU A 689 22.21 20.97 -19.33
C LEU A 689 21.89 21.37 -17.89
N VAL A 690 20.61 21.50 -17.56
CA VAL A 690 20.12 21.74 -16.21
C VAL A 690 19.61 20.42 -15.63
N ILE A 691 20.25 19.95 -14.57
CA ILE A 691 19.84 18.74 -13.83
C ILE A 691 19.15 19.19 -12.55
N ILE A 692 17.90 18.78 -12.34
CA ILE A 692 17.14 19.12 -11.13
C ILE A 692 16.80 17.83 -10.39
N ASP A 693 17.42 17.66 -9.23
CA ASP A 693 17.14 16.58 -8.30
C ASP A 693 15.94 16.90 -7.40
N GLU A 694 15.23 15.87 -6.96
CA GLU A 694 13.95 15.96 -6.24
C GLU A 694 12.99 16.99 -6.87
N ALA A 695 12.82 16.92 -8.20
CA ALA A 695 12.16 17.96 -8.98
C ALA A 695 10.69 18.25 -8.58
N HIS A 696 10.03 17.30 -7.90
CA HIS A 696 8.68 17.48 -7.33
C HIS A 696 8.62 18.58 -6.25
N LYS A 697 9.76 18.97 -5.67
CA LYS A 697 9.84 20.06 -4.70
C LYS A 697 9.65 21.44 -5.33
N LEU A 698 9.89 21.61 -6.63
CA LEU A 698 9.80 22.92 -7.30
C LEU A 698 8.42 23.59 -7.17
N TYR A 699 7.35 22.78 -7.22
CA TYR A 699 5.97 23.27 -7.22
C TYR A 699 5.18 22.86 -5.96
N SER A 700 5.70 21.97 -5.12
CA SER A 700 5.00 21.55 -3.90
C SER A 700 5.17 22.55 -2.76
N ASN A 701 4.22 22.52 -1.83
CA ASN A 701 4.21 23.41 -0.66
C ASN A 701 5.29 23.06 0.39
N GLY A 702 6.05 21.99 0.18
CA GLY A 702 6.96 21.40 1.17
C GLY A 702 8.36 22.03 1.27
N LEU A 703 8.71 23.01 0.45
CA LEU A 703 10.00 23.72 0.56
C LEU A 703 9.98 24.78 1.66
N GLU A 704 11.03 24.83 2.47
CA GLU A 704 11.25 25.93 3.41
C GLU A 704 11.37 27.27 2.68
N ALA A 705 10.90 28.36 3.29
CA ALA A 705 10.95 29.69 2.67
C ALA A 705 12.38 30.11 2.27
N ALA A 706 13.40 29.61 2.96
CA ALA A 706 14.80 29.84 2.64
C ALA A 706 15.24 29.15 1.32
N GLU A 707 14.63 28.03 0.93
CA GLU A 707 14.98 27.25 -0.25
C GLU A 707 14.08 27.53 -1.47
N LYS A 708 12.94 28.22 -1.29
CA LYS A 708 11.98 28.50 -2.37
C LYS A 708 12.60 29.31 -3.52
N PRO A 709 12.54 28.81 -4.76
CA PRO A 709 13.02 29.53 -5.94
C PRO A 709 11.99 30.51 -6.50
N ASN A 710 12.44 31.45 -7.34
CA ASN A 710 11.57 32.22 -8.23
C ASN A 710 11.26 31.40 -9.49
N MET A 711 10.09 30.74 -9.51
CA MET A 711 9.72 29.83 -10.61
C MET A 711 9.46 30.54 -11.94
N ASN A 712 8.92 31.75 -11.93
CA ASN A 712 8.67 32.51 -13.16
C ASN A 712 9.96 32.73 -13.95
N ILE A 713 11.06 32.99 -13.26
CA ILE A 713 12.36 33.24 -13.90
C ILE A 713 12.97 31.94 -14.46
N ILE A 714 12.86 30.85 -13.70
CA ILE A 714 13.29 29.52 -14.15
C ILE A 714 12.55 29.15 -15.44
N GLU A 715 11.22 29.27 -15.43
CA GLU A 715 10.35 28.97 -16.57
C GLU A 715 10.71 29.84 -17.78
N ASN A 716 10.81 31.15 -17.60
CA ASN A 716 11.12 32.08 -18.69
C ASN A 716 12.48 31.76 -19.33
N LYS A 717 13.55 31.64 -18.54
CA LYS A 717 14.90 31.38 -19.07
C LYS A 717 15.02 30.02 -19.77
N ILE A 718 14.38 28.97 -19.25
CA ILE A 718 14.36 27.66 -19.90
C ILE A 718 13.54 27.69 -21.20
N ASN A 719 12.42 28.42 -21.23
CA ASN A 719 11.57 28.52 -22.42
C ASN A 719 12.25 29.32 -23.54
N GLU A 720 12.89 30.45 -23.20
CA GLU A 720 13.64 31.31 -24.13
C GLU A 720 14.79 30.58 -24.84
N SER A 721 15.55 29.75 -24.12
CA SER A 721 16.74 29.11 -24.67
C SER A 721 16.43 27.97 -25.65
N LYS A 722 16.90 28.05 -26.89
CA LYS A 722 16.63 27.01 -27.91
C LYS A 722 17.41 25.72 -27.68
N THR A 723 18.60 25.80 -27.08
CA THR A 723 19.52 24.65 -26.94
C THR A 723 19.66 24.15 -25.50
N CYS A 724 19.08 24.85 -24.52
CA CYS A 724 18.98 24.36 -23.14
C CYS A 724 18.22 23.03 -23.07
N LYS A 725 18.76 22.08 -22.31
CA LYS A 725 18.17 20.78 -22.01
C LYS A 725 18.00 20.61 -20.52
N VAL A 726 16.85 20.07 -20.10
CA VAL A 726 16.52 19.90 -18.68
C VAL A 726 16.32 18.42 -18.34
N LEU A 727 17.03 17.92 -17.34
CA LEU A 727 16.86 16.57 -16.79
C LEU A 727 16.21 16.68 -15.42
N LEU A 728 14.95 16.30 -15.32
CA LEU A 728 14.21 16.28 -14.05
C LEU A 728 14.30 14.89 -13.43
N MET A 729 14.64 14.80 -12.14
CA MET A 729 14.75 13.53 -11.43
C MET A 729 13.85 13.52 -10.20
N THR A 730 13.00 12.50 -10.07
CA THR A 730 12.15 12.31 -8.88
C THR A 730 11.57 10.89 -8.85
N GLY A 731 11.34 10.35 -7.65
CA GLY A 731 10.59 9.10 -7.47
C GLY A 731 9.08 9.29 -7.33
N THR A 732 8.62 10.53 -7.12
CA THR A 732 7.23 10.92 -6.81
C THR A 732 6.93 12.26 -7.49
N PRO A 733 6.75 12.31 -8.81
CA PRO A 733 6.54 13.55 -9.56
C PRO A 733 5.16 14.20 -9.30
N ILE A 734 4.21 13.43 -8.76
CA ILE A 734 2.91 13.92 -8.25
C ILE A 734 3.01 13.84 -6.72
N ALA A 735 2.92 14.98 -6.03
CA ALA A 735 3.03 15.07 -4.59
C ALA A 735 1.65 15.32 -3.95
N ASP A 736 1.22 16.58 -3.92
CA ASP A 736 -0.04 16.97 -3.26
C ASP A 736 -1.15 17.25 -4.28
N ASP A 737 -0.82 17.94 -5.37
CA ASP A 737 -1.77 18.34 -6.43
C ASP A 737 -1.30 17.81 -7.80
N PRO A 738 -2.14 17.10 -8.57
CA PRO A 738 -1.81 16.64 -9.91
C PRO A 738 -1.49 17.77 -10.90
N MET A 739 -1.90 19.01 -10.64
CA MET A 739 -1.50 20.17 -11.44
C MET A 739 -0.03 20.53 -11.25
N GLU A 740 0.59 20.20 -10.11
CA GLU A 740 2.05 20.37 -9.92
C GLU A 740 2.83 19.52 -10.91
N PHE A 741 2.35 18.31 -11.21
CA PHE A 741 2.93 17.45 -12.24
C PHE A 741 2.83 18.08 -13.64
N MET A 742 1.70 18.72 -13.97
CA MET A 742 1.55 19.42 -15.25
C MET A 742 2.54 20.57 -15.38
N LYS A 743 2.68 21.38 -14.32
CA LYS A 743 3.66 22.48 -14.26
C LYS A 743 5.09 21.96 -14.40
N LEU A 744 5.41 20.87 -13.70
CA LEU A 744 6.71 20.20 -13.78
C LEU A 744 7.01 19.72 -15.21
N MET A 745 6.04 19.08 -15.87
CA MET A 745 6.18 18.63 -17.26
C MET A 745 6.31 19.81 -18.23
N ASN A 746 5.64 20.93 -17.96
CA ASN A 746 5.71 22.14 -18.79
C ASN A 746 7.11 22.80 -18.81
N LEU A 747 8.02 22.45 -17.89
CA LEU A 747 9.44 22.84 -17.96
C LEU A 747 10.21 22.12 -19.08
N ILE A 748 9.75 20.92 -19.48
CA ILE A 748 10.44 20.05 -20.43
C ILE A 748 9.67 19.83 -21.75
N ILE A 749 8.46 20.37 -21.83
CA ILE A 749 7.62 20.39 -23.03
C ILE A 749 7.87 21.69 -23.83
N LYS A 750 7.80 21.61 -25.16
CA LYS A 750 7.90 22.79 -26.03
C LYS A 750 6.68 23.71 -25.84
N GLN A 751 6.86 25.02 -26.00
CA GLN A 751 5.85 26.03 -25.74
C GLN A 751 4.47 25.75 -26.39
N ASN A 752 4.45 25.27 -27.63
CA ASN A 752 3.22 24.97 -28.38
C ASN A 752 2.54 23.65 -28.00
N LYS A 753 3.16 22.83 -27.16
CA LYS A 753 2.65 21.51 -26.72
C LYS A 753 2.35 21.46 -25.22
N LYS A 754 2.49 22.58 -24.51
CA LYS A 754 2.30 22.66 -23.04
C LYS A 754 0.95 22.07 -22.62
N LEU A 755 0.97 21.42 -21.47
CA LEU A 755 -0.21 20.89 -20.81
C LEU A 755 -0.96 22.03 -20.11
N PRO A 756 -2.30 21.95 -20.00
CA PRO A 756 -3.09 22.83 -19.16
C PRO A 756 -2.60 22.81 -17.71
N ASP A 757 -2.44 23.99 -17.12
CA ASP A 757 -1.92 24.23 -15.78
C ASP A 757 -3.02 24.55 -14.74
N SER A 758 -4.29 24.48 -15.16
CA SER A 758 -5.47 24.63 -14.31
C SER A 758 -6.39 23.42 -14.46
N ILE A 759 -6.99 22.98 -13.36
CA ILE A 759 -7.86 21.80 -13.34
C ILE A 759 -9.05 21.92 -14.28
N GLN A 760 -9.64 23.11 -14.40
CA GLN A 760 -10.78 23.37 -15.28
C GLN A 760 -10.41 23.18 -16.75
N LYS A 761 -9.32 23.83 -17.21
CA LYS A 761 -8.80 23.65 -18.57
C LYS A 761 -8.38 22.21 -18.83
N PHE A 762 -7.79 21.54 -17.83
CA PHE A 762 -7.42 20.14 -17.96
C PHE A 762 -8.64 19.26 -18.23
N ARG A 763 -9.69 19.40 -17.40
CA ARG A 763 -10.93 18.63 -17.54
C ARG A 763 -11.57 18.84 -18.90
N THR A 764 -11.70 20.10 -19.35
CA THR A 764 -12.31 20.39 -20.65
C THR A 764 -11.46 19.91 -21.84
N THR A 765 -10.14 19.80 -21.67
CA THR A 765 -9.23 19.38 -22.75
C THR A 765 -9.16 17.86 -22.89
N PHE A 766 -9.11 17.12 -21.77
CA PHE A 766 -8.80 15.68 -21.80
C PHE A 766 -9.93 14.79 -21.30
N MET A 767 -10.94 15.32 -20.63
CA MET A 767 -11.92 14.54 -19.88
C MET A 767 -13.35 14.78 -20.38
N ASP A 768 -14.23 13.83 -20.07
CA ASP A 768 -15.67 13.95 -20.31
C ASP A 768 -16.40 14.58 -19.10
N GLN A 769 -17.73 14.67 -19.21
CA GLN A 769 -18.61 15.21 -18.16
C GLN A 769 -18.58 14.37 -16.85
N ASN A 770 -18.12 13.12 -16.92
CA ASN A 770 -18.03 12.19 -15.80
C ASN A 770 -16.61 12.15 -15.17
N ASN A 771 -15.73 13.11 -15.52
CA ASN A 771 -14.32 13.13 -15.11
C ASN A 771 -13.57 11.83 -15.49
N LYS A 772 -13.88 11.23 -16.63
CA LYS A 772 -13.09 10.16 -17.25
C LYS A 772 -12.29 10.71 -18.43
N PHE A 773 -11.14 10.09 -18.71
CA PHE A 773 -10.37 10.44 -19.90
C PHE A 773 -11.13 10.05 -21.17
N THR A 774 -11.25 10.98 -22.11
CA THR A 774 -11.75 10.67 -23.46
C THR A 774 -10.64 10.02 -24.28
N GLU A 775 -10.98 9.21 -25.30
CA GLU A 775 -9.98 8.62 -26.20
C GLU A 775 -9.08 9.68 -26.86
N LYS A 776 -9.71 10.79 -27.32
CA LYS A 776 -9.00 11.94 -27.86
C LYS A 776 -8.07 12.56 -26.81
N GLY A 777 -8.52 12.67 -25.56
CA GLY A 777 -7.74 13.20 -24.46
C GLY A 777 -6.52 12.33 -24.12
N ILE A 778 -6.67 11.01 -24.13
CA ILE A 778 -5.56 10.05 -23.93
C ILE A 778 -4.51 10.26 -25.03
N SER A 779 -4.95 10.28 -26.29
CA SER A 779 -4.06 10.45 -27.45
C SER A 779 -3.34 11.81 -27.43
N ASP A 780 -4.05 12.91 -27.16
CA ASP A 780 -3.44 14.25 -27.09
C ASP A 780 -2.43 14.32 -25.94
N PHE A 781 -2.77 13.81 -24.76
CA PHE A 781 -1.85 13.75 -23.63
C PHE A 781 -0.59 12.94 -23.98
N GLN A 782 -0.75 11.73 -24.51
CA GLN A 782 0.35 10.85 -24.91
C GLN A 782 1.27 11.50 -25.95
N ASN A 783 0.69 12.16 -26.95
CA ASN A 783 1.47 12.85 -27.98
C ASN A 783 2.24 14.06 -27.42
N ARG A 784 1.69 14.78 -26.44
CA ARG A 784 2.38 15.90 -25.77
C ARG A 784 3.53 15.45 -24.87
N VAL A 785 3.39 14.31 -24.18
CA VAL A 785 4.42 13.78 -23.27
C VAL A 785 5.36 12.76 -23.92
N LYS A 786 5.12 12.42 -25.19
CA LYS A 786 5.89 11.44 -25.99
C LYS A 786 7.39 11.70 -25.90
N GLY A 787 8.13 10.69 -25.42
CA GLY A 787 9.60 10.75 -25.29
C GLY A 787 10.12 11.60 -24.12
N LEU A 788 9.24 12.14 -23.28
CA LEU A 788 9.62 13.05 -22.19
C LEU A 788 9.63 12.39 -20.81
N ILE A 789 9.20 11.12 -20.70
CA ILE A 789 9.14 10.39 -19.43
C ILE A 789 9.88 9.07 -19.57
N SER A 790 10.87 8.83 -18.73
CA SER A 790 11.48 7.51 -18.51
C SER A 790 11.03 6.99 -17.14
N TYR A 791 10.46 5.79 -17.10
CA TYR A 791 9.85 5.21 -15.91
C TYR A 791 10.50 3.89 -15.50
N LEU A 792 10.94 3.83 -14.24
CA LEU A 792 11.51 2.64 -13.64
C LEU A 792 11.11 2.52 -12.17
N ASN A 793 10.43 1.43 -11.82
CA ASN A 793 10.11 1.11 -10.45
C ASN A 793 10.76 -0.21 -10.02
N ARG A 794 11.74 -0.13 -9.13
CA ARG A 794 12.46 -1.28 -8.55
C ARG A 794 12.10 -1.54 -7.09
N LYS A 795 11.15 -0.78 -6.51
CA LYS A 795 10.72 -0.95 -5.10
C LYS A 795 10.30 -2.39 -4.78
N PHE A 796 9.83 -3.12 -5.79
CA PHE A 796 9.36 -4.49 -5.69
C PHE A 796 10.32 -5.50 -6.33
N ASP A 797 11.60 -5.17 -6.54
CA ASP A 797 12.59 -6.13 -7.02
C ASP A 797 13.06 -7.02 -5.84
N PRO A 798 12.58 -8.28 -5.74
CA PRO A 798 12.82 -9.13 -4.56
C PRO A 798 14.28 -9.54 -4.38
N ARG A 799 15.13 -9.32 -5.39
CA ARG A 799 16.55 -9.68 -5.37
C ARG A 799 17.40 -8.71 -4.55
N GLN A 800 16.91 -7.48 -4.37
CA GLN A 800 17.64 -6.39 -3.72
C GLN A 800 16.82 -5.67 -2.67
N PHE A 801 15.49 -5.69 -2.75
CA PHE A 801 14.63 -4.94 -1.84
C PHE A 801 13.74 -5.89 -1.05
N ALA A 802 13.46 -5.52 0.20
CA ALA A 802 12.38 -6.12 0.96
C ALA A 802 11.05 -6.04 0.19
N GLN A 803 10.22 -7.06 0.34
CA GLN A 803 8.88 -7.17 -0.22
C GLN A 803 7.86 -6.86 0.88
N PRO A 804 7.27 -5.65 0.91
CA PRO A 804 6.29 -5.29 1.92
C PRO A 804 5.03 -6.15 1.82
N VAL A 805 4.59 -6.68 2.96
CA VAL A 805 3.31 -7.36 3.14
C VAL A 805 2.51 -6.56 4.14
N PHE A 806 1.39 -6.00 3.72
CA PHE A 806 0.61 -5.08 4.56
C PHE A 806 -0.47 -5.84 5.34
N PHE A 807 -0.59 -5.52 6.62
CA PHE A 807 -1.57 -6.09 7.55
C PHE A 807 -2.35 -4.95 8.18
N LYS A 808 -3.66 -4.95 8.00
CA LYS A 808 -4.54 -3.93 8.59
C LYS A 808 -5.07 -4.42 9.93
N ARG A 809 -4.93 -3.56 10.94
CA ARG A 809 -5.37 -3.80 12.32
C ARG A 809 -6.41 -2.74 12.69
N PRO A 810 -7.69 -2.96 12.35
CA PRO A 810 -8.77 -2.10 12.83
C PRO A 810 -8.93 -2.29 14.35
N VAL A 811 -9.04 -1.18 15.05
CA VAL A 811 -9.21 -1.11 16.49
C VAL A 811 -10.45 -0.29 16.76
N ILE A 812 -11.45 -0.93 17.34
CA ILE A 812 -12.70 -0.25 17.68
C ILE A 812 -12.41 0.69 18.84
N MET A 813 -12.86 1.94 18.72
CA MET A 813 -12.68 2.96 19.75
C MET A 813 -13.37 2.59 21.07
N SER A 814 -14.42 1.79 20.99
CA SER A 814 -15.05 1.16 22.14
C SER A 814 -14.70 -0.31 22.21
N ILE A 815 -14.43 -0.75 23.43
CA ILE A 815 -14.78 -2.11 23.80
C ILE A 815 -16.32 -2.11 23.81
N SER A 816 -16.99 -3.05 23.15
CA SER A 816 -18.45 -3.06 23.03
C SER A 816 -19.15 -3.13 24.40
N ASN A 817 -20.42 -2.70 24.48
CA ASN A 817 -21.28 -2.96 25.64
C ASN A 817 -21.40 -4.45 26.00
N ASN A 818 -21.07 -5.35 25.06
CA ASN A 818 -20.99 -6.79 25.31
C ASN A 818 -19.98 -7.11 26.43
N ASN A 819 -18.92 -6.34 26.62
CA ASN A 819 -17.96 -6.58 27.71
C ASN A 819 -18.54 -6.31 29.10
N PHE A 820 -19.55 -5.45 29.24
CA PHE A 820 -20.19 -5.28 30.55
C PHE A 820 -21.06 -6.50 30.87
N ASP A 821 -21.85 -6.97 29.89
CA ASP A 821 -22.67 -8.16 30.04
C ASP A 821 -21.80 -9.43 30.18
N ASP A 822 -20.67 -9.51 29.48
CA ASP A 822 -19.65 -10.56 29.64
C ASP A 822 -18.98 -10.51 31.02
N CYS A 823 -18.58 -9.32 31.48
CA CYS A 823 -18.03 -9.14 32.83
C CYS A 823 -19.03 -9.54 33.92
N LEU A 824 -20.31 -9.23 33.73
CA LEU A 824 -21.38 -9.68 34.61
C LEU A 824 -21.57 -11.20 34.55
N ARG A 825 -21.54 -11.79 33.35
CA ARG A 825 -21.62 -13.25 33.14
C ARG A 825 -20.45 -13.98 33.79
N GLU A 826 -19.22 -13.50 33.64
CA GLU A 826 -18.03 -14.06 34.29
C GLU A 826 -18.11 -13.95 35.82
N ALA A 827 -18.55 -12.80 36.34
CA ALA A 827 -18.75 -12.64 37.77
C ALA A 827 -19.80 -13.65 38.29
N ASP A 828 -20.89 -13.85 37.55
CA ASP A 828 -21.93 -14.83 37.88
C ASP A 828 -21.38 -16.28 37.80
N GLN A 829 -20.57 -16.61 36.79
CA GLN A 829 -19.90 -17.91 36.68
C GLN A 829 -18.95 -18.16 37.87
N GLN A 830 -18.11 -17.20 38.23
CA GLN A 830 -17.22 -17.29 39.39
C GLN A 830 -17.97 -17.50 40.70
N LEU A 831 -19.14 -16.87 40.86
CA LEU A 831 -20.00 -17.11 42.02
C LEU A 831 -20.50 -18.57 42.06
N ASN A 832 -20.96 -19.09 40.92
CA ASN A 832 -21.45 -20.46 40.83
C ASN A 832 -20.33 -21.46 41.15
N THR A 833 -19.16 -21.33 40.52
CA THR A 833 -17.99 -22.17 40.81
C THR A 833 -17.54 -22.06 42.28
N CYS A 834 -17.56 -20.85 42.85
CA CYS A 834 -17.24 -20.65 44.27
C CYS A 834 -18.20 -21.39 45.19
N ILE A 835 -19.51 -21.40 44.87
CA ILE A 835 -20.54 -22.08 45.65
C ILE A 835 -20.45 -23.60 45.47
N ASP A 836 -20.23 -24.08 44.25
CA ASP A 836 -20.15 -25.51 43.94
C ASP A 836 -18.97 -26.19 44.62
N ASN A 837 -17.88 -25.45 44.83
CA ASN A 837 -16.69 -25.92 45.56
C ASN A 837 -16.89 -25.98 47.09
N ILE A 838 -18.03 -25.54 47.64
CA ILE A 838 -18.31 -25.63 49.08
C ILE A 838 -19.00 -26.95 49.40
N SER A 839 -18.35 -27.82 50.17
CA SER A 839 -18.92 -29.08 50.64
C SER A 839 -20.20 -28.85 51.46
N LYS A 840 -21.31 -29.49 51.05
CA LYS A 840 -22.56 -29.52 51.82
C LYS A 840 -22.40 -30.48 53.02
N PRO A 841 -23.04 -30.20 54.16
CA PRO A 841 -23.06 -31.15 55.29
C PRO A 841 -23.79 -32.44 54.90
N ASP A 842 -23.24 -33.58 55.33
CA ASP A 842 -23.80 -34.91 55.09
C ASP A 842 -24.76 -35.30 56.24
N ASP A 843 -26.07 -35.34 55.93
CA ASP A 843 -27.12 -35.69 56.90
C ASP A 843 -27.45 -37.20 56.91
N ASN A 844 -26.77 -38.02 56.09
CA ASN A 844 -27.09 -39.44 55.96
C ASN A 844 -26.88 -40.20 57.27
N LYS A 845 -25.77 -39.93 57.98
CA LYS A 845 -25.45 -40.61 59.24
C LYS A 845 -26.45 -40.30 60.36
N ALA A 846 -26.87 -39.04 60.48
CA ALA A 846 -27.90 -38.64 61.43
C ALA A 846 -29.28 -39.24 61.09
N THR A 847 -29.58 -39.42 59.79
CA THR A 847 -30.82 -40.04 59.31
C THR A 847 -30.83 -41.55 59.58
N GLN A 848 -29.70 -42.23 59.35
CA GLN A 848 -29.53 -43.65 59.64
C GLN A 848 -29.63 -43.93 61.15
N LEU A 849 -29.00 -43.10 61.98
CA LEU A 849 -29.12 -43.18 63.45
C LEU A 849 -30.58 -43.03 63.93
N LYS A 850 -31.37 -42.13 63.32
CA LYS A 850 -32.81 -42.00 63.63
C LYS A 850 -33.58 -43.28 63.29
N ASN A 851 -33.30 -43.88 62.14
CA ASN A 851 -33.95 -45.13 61.71
C ASN A 851 -33.59 -46.30 62.62
N ASN A 852 -32.31 -46.44 62.98
CA ASN A 852 -31.83 -47.47 63.91
C ASN A 852 -32.47 -47.30 65.29
N ILE A 853 -32.58 -46.07 65.80
CA ILE A 853 -33.27 -45.77 67.05
C ILE A 853 -34.73 -46.19 66.98
N LYS A 854 -35.42 -45.92 65.86
CA LYS A 854 -36.83 -46.30 65.67
C LYS A 854 -37.00 -47.82 65.68
N GLN A 855 -36.22 -48.54 64.88
CA GLN A 855 -36.25 -50.01 64.83
C GLN A 855 -35.97 -50.65 66.19
N LEU A 856 -34.97 -50.13 66.92
CA LEU A 856 -34.66 -50.63 68.25
C LEU A 856 -35.81 -50.37 69.23
N TYR A 857 -36.46 -49.20 69.13
CA TYR A 857 -37.61 -48.83 69.96
C TYR A 857 -38.82 -49.75 69.70
N ASP A 858 -39.15 -50.00 68.43
CA ASP A 858 -40.22 -50.91 68.03
C ASP A 858 -39.94 -52.33 68.55
N SER A 859 -38.68 -52.81 68.44
CA SER A 859 -38.29 -54.12 69.00
C SER A 859 -38.42 -54.22 70.53
N ILE A 860 -38.25 -53.11 71.26
CA ILE A 860 -38.45 -53.08 72.72
C ILE A 860 -39.95 -53.14 73.05
N ILE A 861 -40.81 -52.57 72.19
CA ILE A 861 -42.27 -52.63 72.35
C ILE A 861 -42.76 -54.07 72.12
N ASP A 862 -42.29 -54.72 71.06
CA ASP A 862 -42.67 -56.11 70.73
C ASP A 862 -42.28 -57.07 71.87
N ILE A 863 -41.03 -57.02 72.34
CA ILE A 863 -40.54 -57.85 73.45
C ILE A 863 -41.28 -57.56 74.77
N LYS A 864 -41.77 -56.33 74.97
CA LYS A 864 -42.63 -55.99 76.11
C LYS A 864 -44.02 -56.61 76.00
N GLY A 865 -44.53 -56.75 74.77
CA GLY A 865 -45.79 -57.47 74.49
C GLY A 865 -45.69 -58.93 74.90
N ASP A 866 -44.58 -59.60 74.57
CA ASP A 866 -44.32 -61.00 74.93
C ASP A 866 -44.24 -61.23 76.46
N LEU A 867 -43.73 -60.24 77.21
CA LEU A 867 -43.63 -60.25 78.68
C LEU A 867 -44.99 -60.20 79.40
N ILE A 868 -46.06 -59.77 78.71
CA ILE A 868 -47.43 -59.78 79.23
C ILE A 868 -48.00 -61.21 79.23
N LEU A 869 -47.50 -62.08 78.33
CA LEU A 869 -47.92 -63.48 78.20
C LEU A 869 -47.17 -64.41 79.16
N GLU A 870 -45.91 -64.11 79.55
CA GLU A 870 -45.13 -64.88 80.54
C GLU A 870 -44.41 -64.00 81.61
N PRO A 871 -45.07 -63.66 82.74
CA PRO A 871 -44.59 -62.62 83.66
C PRO A 871 -43.36 -62.97 84.53
N ARG A 872 -42.97 -64.25 84.64
CA ARG A 872 -41.91 -64.74 85.55
C ARG A 872 -40.54 -65.00 84.88
N ASN A 873 -40.40 -64.72 83.58
CA ASN A 873 -39.16 -64.98 82.85
C ASN A 873 -38.08 -63.90 83.13
N LYS A 874 -37.04 -64.26 83.91
CA LYS A 874 -35.95 -63.34 84.30
C LYS A 874 -35.06 -62.92 83.13
N ASP A 875 -34.95 -63.76 82.09
CA ASP A 875 -34.06 -63.52 80.96
C ASP A 875 -34.60 -62.41 80.04
N ILE A 876 -35.92 -62.32 79.85
CA ILE A 876 -36.55 -61.28 79.02
C ILE A 876 -36.39 -59.88 79.65
N LYS A 877 -36.44 -59.78 80.98
CA LYS A 877 -36.21 -58.50 81.68
C LYS A 877 -34.75 -58.00 81.52
N GLN A 878 -33.78 -58.91 81.51
CA GLN A 878 -32.38 -58.55 81.24
C GLN A 878 -32.18 -58.09 79.78
N VAL A 879 -32.80 -58.78 78.81
CA VAL A 879 -32.75 -58.39 77.38
C VAL A 879 -33.33 -57.00 77.14
N ILE A 880 -34.46 -56.65 77.76
CA ILE A 880 -35.03 -55.29 77.68
C ILE A 880 -34.07 -54.26 78.26
N GLN A 881 -33.39 -54.57 79.36
CA GLN A 881 -32.46 -53.63 79.99
C GLN A 881 -31.23 -53.38 79.12
N ILE A 882 -30.70 -54.41 78.46
CA ILE A 882 -29.60 -54.30 77.49
C ILE A 882 -30.02 -53.41 76.31
N LYS A 883 -31.18 -53.67 75.70
CA LYS A 883 -31.68 -52.85 74.58
C LYS A 883 -31.99 -51.40 74.98
N LYS A 884 -32.44 -51.15 76.21
CA LYS A 884 -32.60 -49.78 76.74
C LYS A 884 -31.26 -49.05 76.89
N ASN A 885 -30.20 -49.74 77.30
CA ASN A 885 -28.87 -49.16 77.39
C ASN A 885 -28.31 -48.84 76.00
N GLU A 886 -28.51 -49.72 75.02
CA GLU A 886 -28.16 -49.51 73.62
C GLU A 886 -28.93 -48.32 73.00
N LEU A 887 -30.23 -48.22 73.27
CA LEU A 887 -31.05 -47.07 72.88
C LEU A 887 -30.51 -45.75 73.45
N LYS A 888 -30.04 -45.77 74.71
CA LYS A 888 -29.46 -44.59 75.37
C LYS A 888 -28.13 -44.19 74.73
N ALA A 889 -27.31 -45.16 74.33
CA ALA A 889 -26.06 -44.93 73.60
C ALA A 889 -26.31 -44.30 72.23
N LEU A 890 -27.20 -44.88 71.42
CA LEU A 890 -27.55 -44.36 70.08
C LEU A 890 -28.17 -42.95 70.14
N LYS A 891 -29.00 -42.66 71.15
CA LYS A 891 -29.54 -41.30 71.35
C LYS A 891 -28.46 -40.28 71.67
N LYS A 892 -27.42 -40.66 72.41
CA LYS A 892 -26.27 -39.80 72.72
C LYS A 892 -25.44 -39.54 71.46
N GLU A 893 -25.22 -40.57 70.65
CA GLU A 893 -24.51 -40.47 69.36
C GLU A 893 -25.25 -39.58 68.34
N LEU A 894 -26.59 -39.72 68.25
CA LEU A 894 -27.41 -38.83 67.42
C LEU A 894 -27.34 -37.37 67.89
N ALA A 895 -27.24 -37.13 69.20
CA ALA A 895 -27.11 -35.78 69.75
C ALA A 895 -25.74 -35.15 69.43
N SER A 896 -24.65 -35.93 69.42
CA SER A 896 -23.34 -35.45 68.96
C SER A 896 -23.33 -35.19 67.46
N GLU A 897 -23.90 -36.08 66.65
CA GLU A 897 -23.93 -35.94 65.18
C GLU A 897 -24.75 -34.69 64.77
N LYS A 898 -25.89 -34.44 65.43
CA LYS A 898 -26.68 -33.22 65.21
C LYS A 898 -25.90 -31.94 65.51
N LYS A 899 -25.04 -31.94 66.53
CA LYS A 899 -24.18 -30.78 66.85
C LYS A 899 -23.11 -30.57 65.79
N ILE A 900 -22.50 -31.66 65.29
CA ILE A 900 -21.50 -31.62 64.20
C ILE A 900 -22.15 -31.06 62.92
N ASN A 901 -23.33 -31.57 62.54
CA ASN A 901 -24.04 -31.08 61.35
C ASN A 901 -24.47 -29.61 61.49
N ALA A 902 -24.89 -29.17 62.69
CA ALA A 902 -25.20 -27.76 62.93
C ALA A 902 -23.98 -26.83 62.78
N LEU A 903 -22.79 -27.27 63.23
CA LEU A 903 -21.54 -26.53 63.05
C LEU A 903 -21.10 -26.50 61.58
N ALA A 904 -21.18 -27.63 60.89
CA ALA A 904 -20.88 -27.73 59.46
C ALA A 904 -21.84 -26.86 58.63
N GLN A 905 -23.13 -26.83 58.95
CA GLN A 905 -24.12 -25.97 58.31
C GLN A 905 -23.82 -24.48 58.54
N LYS A 906 -23.37 -24.11 59.74
CA LYS A 906 -22.95 -22.73 60.06
C LYS A 906 -21.71 -22.31 59.25
N GLN A 907 -20.74 -23.21 59.08
CA GLN A 907 -19.54 -22.98 58.27
C GLN A 907 -19.87 -22.89 56.77
N TYR A 908 -20.71 -23.78 56.26
CA TYR A 908 -21.25 -23.74 54.89
C TYR A 908 -21.92 -22.38 54.60
N ASN A 909 -22.79 -21.92 55.50
CA ASN A 909 -23.46 -20.62 55.36
C ASN A 909 -22.46 -19.45 55.39
N LYS A 910 -21.42 -19.50 56.24
CA LYS A 910 -20.37 -18.47 56.31
C LYS A 910 -19.54 -18.40 55.01
N SER A 911 -19.15 -19.54 54.46
CA SER A 911 -18.42 -19.61 53.18
C SER A 911 -19.26 -19.08 52.00
N LYS A 912 -20.56 -19.39 51.99
CA LYS A 912 -21.50 -18.85 50.98
C LYS A 912 -21.62 -17.32 51.04
N ILE A 913 -21.58 -16.74 52.24
CA ILE A 913 -21.57 -15.28 52.43
C ILE A 913 -20.28 -14.66 51.86
N ILE A 914 -19.13 -15.32 51.99
CA ILE A 914 -17.86 -14.85 51.44
C ILE A 914 -17.90 -14.82 49.91
N CYS A 915 -18.37 -15.91 49.25
CA CYS A 915 -18.56 -15.94 47.80
C CYS A 915 -19.49 -14.80 47.32
N LYS A 916 -20.61 -14.55 48.03
CA LYS A 916 -21.54 -13.45 47.71
C LYS A 916 -20.92 -12.05 47.86
N LYS A 917 -20.05 -11.86 48.87
CA LYS A 917 -19.31 -10.59 49.04
C LYS A 917 -18.33 -10.36 47.90
N GLN A 918 -17.60 -11.40 47.48
CA GLN A 918 -16.68 -11.33 46.35
C GLN A 918 -17.41 -11.00 45.04
N HIS A 919 -18.55 -11.65 44.80
CA HIS A 919 -19.42 -11.36 43.67
C HIS A 919 -19.90 -9.90 43.62
N THR A 920 -20.33 -9.38 44.78
CA THR A 920 -20.75 -7.98 44.90
C THR A 920 -19.61 -7.01 44.58
N TYR A 921 -18.38 -7.34 45.00
CA TYR A 921 -17.18 -6.58 44.67
C TYR A 921 -16.89 -6.62 43.15
N ASN A 922 -16.91 -7.80 42.53
CA ASN A 922 -16.69 -7.97 41.09
C ASN A 922 -17.74 -7.18 40.27
N LYS A 923 -19.02 -7.24 40.64
CA LYS A 923 -20.09 -6.43 39.99
C LYS A 923 -19.88 -4.92 40.14
N LYS A 924 -19.35 -4.46 41.28
CA LYS A 924 -18.98 -3.05 41.47
C LYS A 924 -17.82 -2.64 40.55
N GLN A 925 -16.83 -3.51 40.35
CA GLN A 925 -15.73 -3.27 39.40
C GLN A 925 -16.23 -3.19 37.95
N CYS A 926 -17.09 -4.12 37.50
CA CYS A 926 -17.69 -4.05 36.16
C CYS A 926 -18.46 -2.72 35.95
N LYS A 927 -19.25 -2.28 36.95
CA LYS A 927 -19.99 -0.99 36.87
C LYS A 927 -19.07 0.22 36.81
N GLN A 928 -17.93 0.18 37.51
CA GLN A 928 -16.95 1.27 37.49
C GLN A 928 -16.25 1.35 36.13
N GLN A 929 -15.90 0.21 35.53
CA GLN A 929 -15.33 0.13 34.19
C GLN A 929 -16.31 0.66 33.12
N ASN A 930 -17.59 0.28 33.19
CA ASN A 930 -18.60 0.76 32.24
C ASN A 930 -18.81 2.30 32.32
N LYS A 931 -18.84 2.87 33.54
CA LYS A 931 -18.92 4.34 33.70
C LYS A 931 -17.69 5.08 33.14
N LEU A 932 -16.50 4.50 33.27
CA LEU A 932 -15.27 5.02 32.66
C LEU A 932 -15.35 5.00 31.12
N GLN A 933 -15.99 3.99 30.56
CA GLN A 933 -16.18 3.77 29.12
C GLN A 933 -17.21 4.72 28.48
N GLU A 934 -18.37 4.93 29.11
CA GLU A 934 -19.39 5.91 28.67
C GLU A 934 -18.86 7.35 28.71
N HIS A 935 -18.05 7.67 29.73
CA HIS A 935 -17.37 8.96 29.82
C HIS A 935 -16.30 9.12 28.73
N PHE A 936 -15.73 8.01 28.26
CA PHE A 936 -14.65 7.97 27.29
C PHE A 936 -15.10 8.17 25.83
N GLN A 937 -16.17 7.48 25.39
CA GLN A 937 -16.80 7.72 24.06
C GLN A 937 -17.24 9.18 23.90
N ASN A 938 -17.77 9.77 24.98
CA ASN A 938 -18.17 11.17 25.01
C ASN A 938 -16.97 12.14 24.98
N ASN A 939 -15.80 11.79 25.54
CA ASN A 939 -14.67 12.72 25.71
C ASN A 939 -13.61 12.70 24.60
N MET A 940 -13.44 11.59 23.88
CA MET A 940 -12.49 11.48 22.75
C MET A 940 -12.87 12.43 21.61
N LEU A 941 -14.18 12.53 21.31
CA LEU A 941 -14.69 13.19 20.09
C LEU A 941 -15.36 14.54 20.35
N LYS A 942 -16.03 14.75 21.50
CA LYS A 942 -16.62 16.08 21.84
C LYS A 942 -15.58 17.19 21.96
N LYS A 943 -14.28 16.86 22.00
CA LYS A 943 -13.19 17.83 22.06
C LYS A 943 -12.80 18.45 20.71
N CYS A 944 -13.24 17.91 19.56
CA CYS A 944 -12.73 18.30 18.24
C CYS A 944 -13.61 19.30 17.44
#